data_AF-A0AAE2BP91-F1
#
_entry.id   AF-A0AAE2BP91-F1
#
_cell.length_a   1.000
_cell.length_b   1.000
_cell.length_c   1.000
_cell.angle_alpha   90.00
_cell.angle_beta   90.00
_cell.angle_gamma   90.00
#
_symmetry.space_group_name_H-M   'P 1'
#
loop_
_entity.id
_entity.type
_entity.pdbx_description
1 polymer ?
#
loop_
_entity_poly.entity_id
_entity_poly.type
_entity_poly.pdbx_seq_one_letter_code
_entity_poly.pdbx_strand_id
1 'polypeptide(L)'
;MASCGLIRNNFFSSLLHSHDTTPTSTWLSLPTQIRQKFSGISAVQQDNYDTSEKTESLALRQNGRIELERLADELREDIVHTVSKTGGHLSSSLGVAELTVALHHVFNSPEDKIIWDVGHQAYPHKILTGRRSKMHTIRQTFGLAGFPKREESEHDAFGAGHSSTSISAGLGMAVGRDLLGKSNHVISVIGDGAMTAGQAFEGLNNAGFLDSNLIIVLNDNNQVSLPTATVDGPAPPVGALSKALTRLTASTEFRQLREAAKDMTKQMGNQAHELAAKVETYVRSGIVGRPRACLFEELGIYYIGPVDGHSIEDLVYIFKKVKEMPAPGPVLIHIVTEKGKGYPPAEAAADKMHGVVKFDPRTGRQTKSKSKTLSYTQYFAESLIAEAEQDSKIVAIHAAMGGGTGLNAFQKRFPSRCFDVGIAEQHAVTFAAGLATEGLKPFCAIYSSFLQRGYDQVAHDVDLQKLPVRFIMDRAGLVGADGPTHCGAFDTTYMACLPNMVVMAPSDEAELMHMIATAATINDRPSCLRYPRGNGVGALLPPNNKGTPLEIGRGRILREGSRVAILGFGTIVQNCLAAAKLLDEHGVSVTVADARFCKPLDGHLIRQLAQEHEVLITVEEGSIGGFSSHVSHFLCLNGLLDGNLKWRAMVLPDRYIDHGAQNNQIEEAGLSPHHIAATVLSVIGEGKDSLHLLSL
;
A
#
# COMPACT_ATOMS: atom_id res chain seq x y z
N MET A 1 50.99 -26.96 4.52
CA MET A 1 51.67 -28.11 5.15
C MET A 1 51.26 -28.11 6.61
N ALA A 2 50.24 -28.89 6.97
CA ALA A 2 50.33 -30.10 7.83
C ALA A 2 50.61 -29.74 9.31
N SER A 3 49.58 -29.67 10.17
CA SER A 3 49.14 -30.72 11.13
C SER A 3 50.04 -30.79 12.37
N CYS A 4 49.65 -30.98 13.64
CA CYS A 4 48.43 -31.40 14.34
C CYS A 4 48.71 -31.19 15.86
N GLY A 5 47.69 -31.12 16.74
CA GLY A 5 47.91 -31.24 18.20
C GLY A 5 46.78 -30.75 19.11
N LEU A 6 45.85 -31.66 19.47
CA LEU A 6 44.74 -31.55 20.43
C LEU A 6 45.18 -31.50 21.91
N ILE A 7 44.41 -30.78 22.78
CA ILE A 7 43.84 -31.17 24.12
C ILE A 7 42.71 -30.13 24.43
N ARG A 8 41.39 -30.37 24.54
CA ARG A 8 40.44 -31.18 25.36
C ARG A 8 39.90 -30.56 26.67
N ASN A 9 38.56 -30.67 26.83
CA ASN A 9 37.68 -30.60 28.03
C ASN A 9 37.16 -29.21 28.48
N ASN A 10 35.92 -29.00 28.94
CA ASN A 10 34.67 -29.78 29.13
C ASN A 10 33.55 -28.82 29.60
N PHE A 11 32.30 -29.35 29.67
CA PHE A 11 31.14 -28.94 30.51
C PHE A 11 29.95 -28.25 29.79
N PHE A 12 28.87 -28.99 29.51
CA PHE A 12 27.82 -29.37 30.46
C PHE A 12 26.74 -30.26 29.80
N SER A 13 26.30 -31.26 30.55
CA SER A 13 25.16 -32.14 30.31
C SER A 13 24.30 -32.15 31.58
N SER A 14 23.01 -32.43 31.42
CA SER A 14 21.95 -32.66 32.42
C SER A 14 21.17 -31.43 32.93
N LEU A 15 19.89 -31.34 32.57
CA LEU A 15 18.79 -31.73 33.48
C LEU A 15 17.44 -31.76 32.72
N LEU A 16 16.82 -32.93 32.73
CA LEU A 16 15.44 -33.23 32.36
C LEU A 16 14.66 -33.53 33.66
N HIS A 17 13.33 -33.31 33.62
CA HIS A 17 12.31 -33.46 34.68
C HIS A 17 12.16 -32.22 35.58
N SER A 18 10.98 -31.67 35.87
CA SER A 18 9.58 -32.06 35.66
C SER A 18 8.70 -30.86 35.99
N HIS A 19 7.64 -30.58 35.23
CA HIS A 19 6.34 -30.13 35.76
C HIS A 19 5.30 -30.09 34.64
N ASP A 20 4.51 -31.16 34.58
CA ASP A 20 3.24 -31.26 33.87
C ASP A 20 2.21 -30.26 34.44
N THR A 21 1.59 -29.46 33.59
CA THR A 21 0.20 -29.00 33.75
C THR A 21 -0.47 -28.88 32.38
N THR A 22 -1.13 -29.96 31.95
CA THR A 22 -2.07 -29.95 30.82
C THR A 22 -3.40 -29.30 31.21
N PRO A 23 -4.04 -28.51 30.32
CA PRO A 23 -5.49 -28.41 30.27
C PRO A 23 -6.00 -29.24 29.09
N THR A 24 -6.06 -30.56 29.26
CA THR A 24 -6.83 -31.46 28.39
C THR A 24 -8.30 -31.41 28.78
N SER A 25 -9.05 -30.45 28.25
CA SER A 25 -10.53 -30.52 28.30
C SER A 25 -11.25 -29.96 27.07
N THR A 26 -10.54 -29.45 26.06
CA THR A 26 -11.15 -28.89 24.83
C THR A 26 -11.02 -29.79 23.59
N TRP A 27 -10.25 -30.88 23.65
CA TRP A 27 -10.07 -31.82 22.52
C TRP A 27 -11.21 -32.84 22.35
N LEU A 28 -12.00 -33.08 23.41
CA LEU A 28 -13.03 -34.12 23.41
C LEU A 28 -14.38 -33.69 22.82
N SER A 29 -14.58 -32.40 22.50
CA SER A 29 -15.84 -31.86 21.96
C SER A 29 -15.88 -31.71 20.42
N LEU A 30 -14.84 -32.14 19.71
CA LEU A 30 -14.81 -32.13 18.24
C LEU A 30 -15.59 -33.34 17.64
N PRO A 31 -16.41 -33.13 16.59
CA PRO A 31 -17.03 -34.21 15.82
C PRO A 31 -16.00 -35.17 15.21
N THR A 32 -16.31 -36.47 15.22
CA THR A 32 -15.41 -37.58 14.88
C THR A 32 -14.79 -37.51 13.48
N GLN A 33 -15.46 -36.85 12.52
CA GLN A 33 -14.95 -36.63 11.15
C GLN A 33 -13.74 -35.68 11.07
N ILE A 34 -13.55 -34.80 12.05
CA ILE A 34 -12.42 -33.86 12.07
C ILE A 34 -11.16 -34.56 12.61
N ARG A 35 -11.29 -35.48 13.57
CA ARG A 35 -10.13 -36.16 14.16
C ARG A 35 -9.38 -37.06 13.17
N GLN A 36 -10.09 -37.70 12.23
CA GLN A 36 -9.48 -38.62 11.26
C GLN A 36 -8.67 -37.92 10.15
N LYS A 37 -8.83 -36.61 9.92
CA LYS A 37 -8.02 -35.85 8.95
C LYS A 37 -6.68 -35.35 9.50
N PHE A 38 -6.51 -35.26 10.83
CA PHE A 38 -5.31 -34.68 11.46
C PHE A 38 -4.23 -35.71 11.84
N SER A 39 -4.49 -37.02 11.74
CA SER A 39 -3.48 -38.06 12.02
C SER A 39 -2.63 -38.44 10.81
N GLY A 40 -2.84 -37.83 9.64
CA GLY A 40 -2.17 -38.21 8.38
C GLY A 40 -1.04 -37.29 7.91
N ILE A 41 -0.70 -36.22 8.63
CA ILE A 41 0.28 -35.20 8.20
C ILE A 41 1.53 -35.21 9.08
N SER A 42 2.06 -36.39 9.38
CA SER A 42 3.36 -36.52 10.06
C SER A 42 4.17 -37.68 9.50
N ALA A 43 4.68 -37.49 8.29
CA ALA A 43 5.93 -38.06 7.76
C ALA A 43 5.84 -38.01 6.23
N VAL A 44 6.74 -37.28 5.59
CA VAL A 44 7.51 -37.70 4.39
C VAL A 44 8.37 -36.51 3.92
N GLN A 45 9.68 -36.74 4.03
CA GLN A 45 10.83 -36.25 3.24
C GLN A 45 11.13 -34.74 3.13
N GLN A 46 12.08 -34.32 3.98
CA GLN A 46 13.16 -33.42 3.60
C GLN A 46 14.04 -34.10 2.52
N ASP A 47 14.66 -33.28 1.67
CA ASP A 47 15.61 -33.60 0.58
C ASP A 47 15.01 -33.71 -0.83
N ASN A 48 14.69 -32.55 -1.44
CA ASN A 48 14.99 -32.14 -2.83
C ASN A 48 14.16 -30.89 -3.19
N TYR A 49 14.66 -29.70 -2.85
CA TYR A 49 13.87 -28.46 -2.86
C TYR A 49 13.84 -27.68 -4.19
N ASP A 50 14.68 -28.03 -5.17
CA ASP A 50 14.75 -27.29 -6.46
C ASP A 50 13.80 -27.87 -7.54
N THR A 51 13.23 -29.05 -7.29
CA THR A 51 12.30 -29.74 -8.21
C THR A 51 10.82 -29.59 -7.82
N SER A 52 10.48 -29.06 -6.64
CA SER A 52 9.09 -29.03 -6.17
C SER A 52 8.24 -27.93 -6.83
N GLU A 53 8.83 -26.78 -7.18
CA GLU A 53 8.10 -25.64 -7.76
C GLU A 53 7.51 -25.96 -9.15
N LYS A 54 8.29 -26.63 -10.01
CA LYS A 54 7.78 -27.14 -11.30
C LYS A 54 6.70 -28.20 -11.10
N THR A 55 6.81 -29.01 -10.04
CA THR A 55 5.91 -30.14 -9.79
C THR A 55 4.51 -29.68 -9.36
N GLU A 56 4.37 -28.63 -8.56
CA GLU A 56 3.05 -28.09 -8.18
C GLU A 56 2.32 -27.42 -9.36
N SER A 57 3.01 -26.59 -10.16
CA SER A 57 2.41 -25.96 -11.36
C SER A 57 2.01 -26.98 -12.44
N LEU A 58 2.79 -28.04 -12.62
CA LEU A 58 2.49 -29.14 -13.54
C LEU A 58 1.34 -30.03 -13.01
N ALA A 59 1.28 -30.30 -11.71
CA ALA A 59 0.21 -31.09 -11.09
C ALA A 59 -1.17 -30.40 -11.24
N LEU A 60 -1.23 -29.07 -11.11
CA LEU A 60 -2.46 -28.27 -11.29
C LEU A 60 -3.11 -28.44 -12.66
N ARG A 61 -2.35 -28.80 -13.70
CA ARG A 61 -2.85 -28.94 -15.07
C ARG A 61 -3.48 -30.28 -15.38
N GLN A 62 -3.20 -31.29 -14.57
CA GLN A 62 -3.76 -32.63 -14.74
C GLN A 62 -5.10 -32.82 -13.99
N ASN A 63 -5.48 -31.83 -13.18
CA ASN A 63 -6.65 -31.91 -12.31
C ASN A 63 -7.98 -31.78 -13.07
N GLY A 64 -8.97 -32.58 -12.65
CA GLY A 64 -10.36 -32.47 -13.10
C GLY A 64 -11.10 -31.30 -12.45
N ARG A 65 -12.28 -30.94 -12.99
CA ARG A 65 -13.11 -29.82 -12.50
C ARG A 65 -13.31 -29.82 -10.97
N ILE A 66 -13.72 -30.96 -10.41
CA ILE A 66 -14.01 -31.11 -8.97
C ILE A 66 -12.77 -30.84 -8.12
N GLU A 67 -11.58 -31.12 -8.65
CA GLU A 67 -10.32 -30.90 -7.95
C GLU A 67 -9.90 -29.42 -7.97
N LEU A 68 -10.27 -28.66 -9.01
CA LEU A 68 -10.02 -27.22 -9.07
C LEU A 68 -10.92 -26.43 -8.11
N GLU A 69 -12.19 -26.81 -8.00
CA GLU A 69 -13.12 -26.22 -7.03
C GLU A 69 -12.62 -26.47 -5.59
N ARG A 70 -12.22 -27.72 -5.29
CA ARG A 70 -11.65 -28.07 -3.98
C ARG A 70 -10.38 -27.27 -3.66
N LEU A 71 -9.52 -27.07 -4.65
CA LEU A 71 -8.31 -26.28 -4.46
C LEU A 71 -8.60 -24.82 -4.11
N ALA A 72 -9.61 -24.20 -4.74
CA ALA A 72 -10.01 -22.84 -4.40
C ALA A 72 -10.44 -22.72 -2.93
N ASP A 73 -11.16 -23.73 -2.41
CA ASP A 73 -11.55 -23.79 -1.00
C ASP A 73 -10.34 -23.99 -0.07
N GLU A 74 -9.42 -24.90 -0.41
CA GLU A 74 -8.16 -25.09 0.35
C GLU A 74 -7.33 -23.79 0.42
N LEU A 75 -7.27 -23.02 -0.67
CA LEU A 75 -6.58 -21.72 -0.70
C LEU A 75 -7.24 -20.72 0.24
N ARG A 76 -8.57 -20.66 0.30
CA ARG A 76 -9.28 -19.78 1.26
C ARG A 76 -8.94 -20.14 2.69
N GLU A 77 -8.95 -21.42 3.03
CA GLU A 77 -8.61 -21.90 4.37
C GLU A 77 -7.18 -21.50 4.76
N ASP A 78 -6.21 -21.70 3.86
CA ASP A 78 -4.81 -21.30 4.07
C ASP A 78 -4.65 -19.80 4.28
N ILE A 79 -5.37 -18.99 3.50
CA ILE A 79 -5.35 -17.53 3.61
C ILE A 79 -5.94 -17.09 4.94
N VAL A 80 -7.13 -17.57 5.33
CA VAL A 80 -7.74 -17.25 6.63
C VAL A 80 -6.80 -17.67 7.76
N HIS A 81 -6.23 -18.87 7.70
CA HIS A 81 -5.31 -19.38 8.71
C HIS A 81 -4.07 -18.52 8.85
N THR A 82 -3.40 -18.20 7.73
CA THR A 82 -2.18 -17.40 7.71
C THR A 82 -2.43 -15.98 8.21
N VAL A 83 -3.43 -15.31 7.64
CA VAL A 83 -3.71 -13.89 7.90
C VAL A 83 -4.24 -13.68 9.31
N SER A 84 -4.89 -14.68 9.92
CA SER A 84 -5.29 -14.65 11.33
C SER A 84 -4.12 -14.46 12.30
N LYS A 85 -2.93 -14.95 11.92
CA LYS A 85 -1.71 -14.90 12.73
C LYS A 85 -0.82 -13.70 12.42
N THR A 86 -0.81 -13.26 11.17
CA THR A 86 0.10 -12.23 10.65
C THR A 86 -0.55 -10.85 10.57
N GLY A 87 -1.88 -10.78 10.41
CA GLY A 87 -2.55 -9.61 9.86
C GLY A 87 -2.25 -9.47 8.37
N GLY A 88 -2.97 -8.60 7.65
CA GLY A 88 -2.85 -8.63 6.19
C GLY A 88 -4.05 -8.15 5.41
N HIS A 89 -3.91 -8.27 4.10
CA HIS A 89 -4.98 -8.11 3.12
C HIS A 89 -5.75 -9.43 3.01
N LEU A 90 -6.88 -9.52 3.71
CA LEU A 90 -7.67 -10.76 3.78
C LEU A 90 -8.70 -10.84 2.65
N SER A 91 -9.64 -9.90 2.61
CA SER A 91 -10.84 -10.04 1.78
C SER A 91 -10.62 -9.86 0.28
N SER A 92 -9.61 -9.08 -0.10
CA SER A 92 -9.14 -8.97 -1.48
C SER A 92 -8.62 -10.31 -2.01
N SER A 93 -7.84 -11.02 -1.20
CA SER A 93 -7.24 -12.32 -1.55
C SER A 93 -8.27 -13.44 -1.62
N LEU A 94 -9.27 -13.43 -0.73
CA LEU A 94 -10.35 -14.42 -0.74
C LEU A 94 -11.25 -14.31 -1.98
N GLY A 95 -11.49 -13.08 -2.46
CA GLY A 95 -12.35 -12.83 -3.61
C GLY A 95 -11.79 -13.32 -4.95
N VAL A 96 -10.48 -13.57 -5.04
CA VAL A 96 -9.81 -13.97 -6.28
C VAL A 96 -9.29 -15.41 -6.26
N ALA A 97 -9.75 -16.25 -5.33
CA ALA A 97 -9.30 -17.64 -5.22
C ALA A 97 -9.54 -18.41 -6.54
N GLU A 98 -10.77 -18.46 -7.05
CA GLU A 98 -11.10 -19.14 -8.31
C GLU A 98 -10.37 -18.53 -9.50
N LEU A 99 -10.33 -17.19 -9.59
CA LEU A 99 -9.59 -16.48 -10.63
C LEU A 99 -8.13 -16.94 -10.68
N THR A 100 -7.50 -17.01 -9.52
CA THR A 100 -6.08 -17.36 -9.43
C THR A 100 -5.82 -18.81 -9.81
N VAL A 101 -6.69 -19.74 -9.39
CA VAL A 101 -6.61 -21.14 -9.82
C VAL A 101 -6.80 -21.25 -11.33
N ALA A 102 -7.82 -20.59 -11.89
CA ALA A 102 -8.12 -20.64 -13.32
C ALA A 102 -6.96 -20.07 -14.18
N LEU A 103 -6.37 -18.95 -13.76
CA LEU A 103 -5.21 -18.35 -14.43
C LEU A 103 -4.02 -19.31 -14.46
N HIS A 104 -3.64 -19.87 -13.31
CA HIS A 104 -2.49 -20.78 -13.22
C HIS A 104 -2.74 -22.17 -13.82
N HIS A 105 -4.01 -22.58 -13.96
CA HIS A 105 -4.39 -23.79 -14.68
C HIS A 105 -4.27 -23.61 -16.20
N VAL A 106 -4.65 -22.44 -16.73
CA VAL A 106 -4.70 -22.20 -18.19
C VAL A 106 -3.40 -21.62 -18.75
N PHE A 107 -2.72 -20.73 -18.02
CA PHE A 107 -1.51 -20.04 -18.46
C PHE A 107 -0.24 -20.67 -17.87
N ASN A 108 0.85 -20.62 -18.65
CA ASN A 108 2.14 -21.22 -18.32
C ASN A 108 3.06 -20.25 -17.58
N SER A 109 2.75 -19.86 -16.34
CA SER A 109 3.68 -19.07 -15.54
C SER A 109 4.94 -19.89 -15.19
N PRO A 110 6.17 -19.35 -15.29
CA PRO A 110 6.54 -17.94 -15.49
C PRO A 110 6.74 -17.50 -16.95
N GLU A 111 6.57 -18.38 -17.94
CA GLU A 111 6.68 -18.04 -19.36
C GLU A 111 5.61 -17.01 -19.76
N ASP A 112 4.35 -17.34 -19.48
CA ASP A 112 3.23 -16.40 -19.52
C ASP A 112 3.32 -15.44 -18.33
N LYS A 113 3.10 -14.15 -18.59
CA LYS A 113 3.27 -13.09 -17.60
C LYS A 113 1.93 -12.75 -16.97
N ILE A 114 1.80 -13.02 -15.66
CA ILE A 114 0.63 -12.64 -14.87
C ILE A 114 1.03 -11.45 -13.99
N ILE A 115 0.36 -10.32 -14.19
CA ILE A 115 0.62 -9.06 -13.50
C ILE A 115 -0.59 -8.76 -12.62
N TRP A 116 -0.36 -8.55 -11.33
CA TRP A 116 -1.41 -8.18 -10.38
C TRP A 116 -1.32 -6.70 -10.04
N ASP A 117 -2.33 -5.92 -10.39
CA ASP A 117 -2.41 -4.51 -10.02
C ASP A 117 -2.55 -4.34 -8.50
N VAL A 118 -1.81 -3.42 -7.90
CA VAL A 118 -1.60 -3.27 -6.44
C VAL A 118 -0.93 -4.50 -5.79
N GLY A 119 -1.45 -5.71 -6.02
CA GLY A 119 -0.88 -6.97 -5.55
C GLY A 119 -1.44 -7.50 -4.23
N HIS A 120 -2.24 -6.71 -3.52
CA HIS A 120 -2.85 -7.07 -2.23
C HIS A 120 -3.86 -8.24 -2.29
N GLN A 121 -4.26 -8.64 -3.50
CA GLN A 121 -5.12 -9.78 -3.79
C GLN A 121 -4.33 -11.04 -4.18
N ALA A 122 -3.00 -10.96 -4.28
CA ALA A 122 -2.16 -12.01 -4.85
C ALA A 122 -1.69 -13.08 -3.85
N TYR A 123 -2.31 -13.21 -2.67
CA TYR A 123 -1.91 -14.26 -1.72
C TYR A 123 -2.16 -15.69 -2.27
N PRO A 124 -3.30 -16.00 -2.93
CA PRO A 124 -3.45 -17.30 -3.59
C PRO A 124 -2.38 -17.52 -4.67
N HIS A 125 -1.97 -16.46 -5.38
CA HIS A 125 -0.92 -16.54 -6.39
C HIS A 125 0.42 -16.93 -5.76
N LYS A 126 0.81 -16.32 -4.63
CA LYS A 126 2.02 -16.71 -3.88
C LYS A 126 1.95 -18.16 -3.41
N ILE A 127 0.79 -18.59 -2.88
CA ILE A 127 0.59 -19.97 -2.43
C ILE A 127 0.81 -20.97 -3.57
N LEU A 128 0.21 -20.75 -4.74
CA LEU A 128 0.29 -21.65 -5.90
C LEU A 128 1.65 -21.62 -6.65
N THR A 129 2.56 -20.73 -6.26
CA THR A 129 3.85 -20.53 -6.90
C THR A 129 5.01 -20.79 -5.93
N GLY A 130 4.93 -21.91 -5.21
CA GLY A 130 6.01 -22.44 -4.36
C GLY A 130 6.16 -21.79 -2.98
N ARG A 131 5.37 -20.76 -2.64
CA ARG A 131 5.56 -19.98 -1.41
C ARG A 131 4.61 -20.35 -0.26
N ARG A 132 3.78 -21.38 -0.41
CA ARG A 132 2.82 -21.87 0.60
C ARG A 132 3.43 -22.04 1.99
N SER A 133 4.58 -22.70 2.09
CA SER A 133 5.27 -22.98 3.37
C SER A 133 5.77 -21.71 4.07
N LYS A 134 6.04 -20.63 3.33
CA LYS A 134 6.56 -19.35 3.84
C LYS A 134 5.46 -18.33 4.16
N MET A 135 4.19 -18.63 3.87
CA MET A 135 3.08 -17.69 4.06
C MET A 135 2.96 -17.15 5.49
N HIS A 136 3.35 -17.93 6.50
CA HIS A 136 3.37 -17.51 7.89
C HIS A 136 4.33 -16.33 8.20
N THR A 137 5.22 -15.99 7.27
CA THR A 137 6.17 -14.86 7.35
C THR A 137 5.71 -13.61 6.60
N ILE A 138 4.56 -13.65 5.92
CA ILE A 138 4.12 -12.55 5.04
C ILE A 138 4.02 -11.22 5.81
N ARG A 139 4.59 -10.15 5.23
CA ARG A 139 4.71 -8.79 5.77
C ARG A 139 5.53 -8.65 7.06
N GLN A 140 6.19 -9.72 7.51
CA GLN A 140 7.10 -9.66 8.66
C GLN A 140 8.52 -9.32 8.19
N THR A 141 9.32 -8.78 9.10
CA THR A 141 10.74 -8.50 8.85
C THR A 141 11.44 -9.77 8.35
N PHE A 142 12.18 -9.68 7.24
CA PHE A 142 12.85 -10.81 6.58
C PHE A 142 11.92 -11.93 6.05
N GLY A 143 10.61 -11.66 5.95
CA GLY A 143 9.61 -12.59 5.41
C GLY A 143 9.16 -12.23 3.99
N LEU A 144 8.09 -12.89 3.51
CA LEU A 144 7.49 -12.58 2.20
C LEU A 144 6.89 -11.17 2.16
N ALA A 145 7.00 -10.48 1.04
CA ALA A 145 6.35 -9.20 0.81
C ALA A 145 4.83 -9.34 0.78
N GLY A 146 4.13 -8.28 1.19
CA GLY A 146 2.66 -8.20 1.11
C GLY A 146 2.12 -8.09 -0.32
N PHE A 147 3.00 -7.90 -1.31
CA PHE A 147 2.68 -7.70 -2.72
C PHE A 147 3.64 -8.54 -3.58
N PRO A 148 3.32 -8.82 -4.86
CA PRO A 148 4.28 -9.38 -5.80
C PRO A 148 5.54 -8.51 -5.91
N LYS A 149 6.71 -9.15 -5.76
CA LYS A 149 8.04 -8.52 -5.78
C LYS A 149 8.92 -9.36 -6.70
N ARG A 150 9.46 -8.74 -7.76
CA ARG A 150 10.23 -9.45 -8.82
C ARG A 150 11.43 -10.23 -8.29
N GLU A 151 12.08 -9.70 -7.26
CA GLU A 151 13.22 -10.34 -6.59
C GLU A 151 12.81 -11.53 -5.71
N GLU A 152 11.53 -11.64 -5.34
CA GLU A 152 11.02 -12.70 -4.47
C GLU A 152 10.66 -13.98 -5.26
N SER A 153 10.20 -13.86 -6.51
CA SER A 153 9.81 -15.01 -7.34
C SER A 153 9.79 -14.66 -8.83
N GLU A 154 10.19 -15.61 -9.69
CA GLU A 154 10.07 -15.49 -11.15
C GLU A 154 8.61 -15.39 -11.64
N HIS A 155 7.65 -15.81 -10.81
CA HIS A 155 6.22 -15.71 -11.09
C HIS A 155 5.67 -14.29 -10.86
N ASP A 156 6.39 -13.45 -10.10
CA ASP A 156 6.02 -12.06 -9.84
C ASP A 156 6.53 -11.18 -11.00
N ALA A 157 5.85 -11.24 -12.15
CA ALA A 157 6.32 -10.67 -13.41
C ALA A 157 6.62 -9.15 -13.35
N PHE A 158 5.86 -8.41 -12.54
CA PHE A 158 6.03 -6.97 -12.31
C PHE A 158 5.88 -6.65 -10.81
N GLY A 159 6.65 -5.68 -10.32
CA GLY A 159 6.56 -5.26 -8.92
C GLY A 159 5.28 -4.45 -8.68
N ALA A 160 4.58 -4.73 -7.59
CA ALA A 160 3.30 -4.10 -7.29
C ALA A 160 3.30 -3.37 -5.93
N GLY A 161 2.42 -2.39 -5.79
CA GLY A 161 2.17 -1.66 -4.56
C GLY A 161 1.26 -0.48 -4.82
N HIS A 162 1.75 0.51 -5.56
CA HIS A 162 0.87 1.52 -6.16
C HIS A 162 -0.05 0.88 -7.21
N SER A 163 -1.27 1.41 -7.31
CA SER A 163 -2.30 0.93 -8.23
C SER A 163 -2.06 1.38 -9.69
N SER A 164 -2.84 0.81 -10.59
CA SER A 164 -3.10 1.30 -11.95
C SER A 164 -1.90 1.22 -12.89
N THR A 165 -0.87 0.48 -12.49
CA THR A 165 0.36 0.28 -13.26
C THR A 165 0.30 -0.95 -14.16
N SER A 166 -0.59 -1.91 -13.85
CA SER A 166 -0.60 -3.23 -14.50
C SER A 166 -0.82 -3.18 -16.00
N ILE A 167 -1.78 -2.39 -16.49
CA ILE A 167 -2.12 -2.30 -17.92
C ILE A 167 -0.95 -1.71 -18.71
N SER A 168 -0.37 -0.61 -18.23
CA SER A 168 0.79 0.01 -18.88
C SER A 168 2.01 -0.92 -18.89
N ALA A 169 2.31 -1.58 -17.77
CA ALA A 169 3.38 -2.56 -17.68
C ALA A 169 3.14 -3.77 -18.58
N GLY A 170 1.90 -4.30 -18.60
CA GLY A 170 1.48 -5.41 -19.43
C GLY A 170 1.57 -5.08 -20.92
N LEU A 171 1.16 -3.88 -21.32
CA LEU A 171 1.32 -3.42 -22.70
C LEU A 171 2.80 -3.37 -23.10
N GLY A 172 3.66 -2.79 -22.25
CA GLY A 172 5.11 -2.78 -22.48
C GLY A 172 5.72 -4.19 -22.61
N MET A 173 5.27 -5.14 -21.79
CA MET A 173 5.68 -6.54 -21.89
C MET A 173 5.17 -7.23 -23.16
N ALA A 174 3.94 -6.92 -23.61
CA ALA A 174 3.37 -7.48 -24.83
C ALA A 174 4.10 -6.97 -26.08
N VAL A 175 4.36 -5.65 -26.16
CA VAL A 175 5.18 -5.05 -27.22
C VAL A 175 6.60 -5.63 -27.19
N GLY A 176 7.21 -5.74 -26.01
CA GLY A 176 8.54 -6.33 -25.84
C GLY A 176 8.61 -7.80 -26.27
N ARG A 177 7.55 -8.59 -26.02
CA ARG A 177 7.41 -9.97 -26.52
C ARG A 177 7.43 -9.99 -28.05
N ASP A 178 6.62 -9.15 -28.69
CA ASP A 178 6.45 -9.13 -30.15
C ASP A 178 7.75 -8.70 -30.85
N LEU A 179 8.43 -7.68 -30.33
CA LEU A 179 9.74 -7.24 -30.83
C LEU A 179 10.83 -8.32 -30.70
N LEU A 180 10.71 -9.21 -29.72
CA LEU A 180 11.63 -10.33 -29.51
C LEU A 180 11.20 -11.62 -30.25
N GLY A 181 10.13 -11.58 -31.04
CA GLY A 181 9.61 -12.75 -31.76
C GLY A 181 9.10 -13.87 -30.85
N LYS A 182 8.68 -13.54 -29.62
CA LYS A 182 8.14 -14.51 -28.65
C LYS A 182 6.63 -14.64 -28.80
N SER A 183 6.06 -15.70 -28.24
CA SER A 183 4.62 -16.01 -28.34
C SER A 183 3.94 -16.23 -26.98
N ASN A 184 4.56 -15.85 -25.87
CA ASN A 184 3.96 -15.98 -24.55
C ASN A 184 2.77 -15.02 -24.36
N HIS A 185 1.85 -15.34 -23.45
CA HIS A 185 0.74 -14.45 -23.11
C HIS A 185 1.15 -13.44 -22.04
N VAL A 186 0.48 -12.28 -22.04
CA VAL A 186 0.61 -11.24 -21.01
C VAL A 186 -0.78 -10.93 -20.49
N ILE A 187 -0.94 -11.06 -19.17
CA ILE A 187 -2.22 -10.96 -18.46
C ILE A 187 -2.10 -9.90 -17.36
N SER A 188 -2.93 -8.88 -17.40
CA SER A 188 -3.02 -7.83 -16.37
C SER A 188 -4.32 -7.98 -15.59
N VAL A 189 -4.23 -8.32 -14.30
CA VAL A 189 -5.38 -8.42 -13.40
C VAL A 189 -5.52 -7.11 -12.64
N ILE A 190 -6.59 -6.36 -12.90
CA ILE A 190 -6.83 -5.03 -12.35
C ILE A 190 -8.19 -4.97 -11.65
N GLY A 191 -8.25 -4.32 -10.48
CA GLY A 191 -9.51 -4.10 -9.77
C GLY A 191 -10.29 -2.90 -10.32
N ASP A 192 -11.61 -2.89 -10.09
CA ASP A 192 -12.51 -1.76 -10.40
C ASP A 192 -12.02 -0.42 -9.81
N GLY A 193 -11.49 -0.44 -8.59
CA GLY A 193 -10.87 0.74 -7.97
C GLY A 193 -9.66 1.27 -8.74
N ALA A 194 -8.72 0.41 -9.06
CA ALA A 194 -7.50 0.77 -9.79
C ALA A 194 -7.78 1.23 -11.23
N MET A 195 -8.89 0.78 -11.82
CA MET A 195 -9.33 1.23 -13.14
C MET A 195 -9.71 2.72 -13.18
N THR A 196 -9.95 3.36 -12.03
CA THR A 196 -10.34 4.78 -11.98
C THR A 196 -9.19 5.78 -12.18
N ALA A 197 -7.94 5.34 -12.12
CA ALA A 197 -6.79 6.23 -12.28
C ALA A 197 -6.53 6.59 -13.74
N GLY A 198 -6.01 7.80 -13.99
CA GLY A 198 -5.65 8.27 -15.34
C GLY A 198 -4.69 7.32 -16.07
N GLN A 199 -3.66 6.82 -15.38
CA GLN A 199 -2.68 5.90 -15.98
C GLN A 199 -3.28 4.59 -16.52
N ALA A 200 -4.36 4.09 -15.91
CA ALA A 200 -5.06 2.90 -16.43
C ALA A 200 -5.73 3.21 -17.78
N PHE A 201 -6.36 4.38 -17.90
CA PHE A 201 -6.98 4.85 -19.14
C PHE A 201 -5.98 5.15 -20.25
N GLU A 202 -4.86 5.79 -19.91
CA GLU A 202 -3.75 6.00 -20.84
C GLU A 202 -3.25 4.67 -21.39
N GLY A 203 -3.07 3.67 -20.52
CA GLY A 203 -2.69 2.31 -20.89
C GLY A 203 -3.72 1.62 -21.78
N LEU A 204 -5.02 1.71 -21.45
CA LEU A 204 -6.10 1.15 -22.26
C LEU A 204 -6.15 1.77 -23.65
N ASN A 205 -6.12 3.11 -23.72
CA ASN A 205 -6.13 3.86 -24.97
C ASN A 205 -4.94 3.48 -25.84
N ASN A 206 -3.74 3.37 -25.25
CA ASN A 206 -2.56 2.97 -25.99
C ASN A 206 -2.62 1.50 -26.44
N ALA A 207 -3.17 0.60 -25.62
CA ALA A 207 -3.31 -0.81 -25.97
C ALA A 207 -4.21 -0.99 -27.21
N GLY A 208 -5.34 -0.29 -27.25
CA GLY A 208 -6.23 -0.28 -28.41
C GLY A 208 -5.59 0.31 -29.67
N PHE A 209 -4.81 1.38 -29.53
CA PHE A 209 -4.09 1.96 -30.66
C PHE A 209 -3.02 1.04 -31.26
N LEU A 210 -2.28 0.31 -30.41
CA LEU A 210 -1.21 -0.58 -30.86
C LEU A 210 -1.72 -1.93 -31.35
N ASP A 211 -2.96 -2.29 -31.03
CA ASP A 211 -3.56 -3.59 -31.34
C ASP A 211 -2.70 -4.78 -30.87
N SER A 212 -1.96 -4.58 -29.77
CA SER A 212 -1.03 -5.57 -29.23
C SER A 212 -1.76 -6.60 -28.38
N ASN A 213 -1.43 -7.89 -28.55
CA ASN A 213 -2.09 -8.98 -27.82
C ASN A 213 -1.80 -8.90 -26.31
N LEU A 214 -2.78 -8.38 -25.57
CA LEU A 214 -2.78 -8.17 -24.13
C LEU A 214 -4.12 -8.64 -23.55
N ILE A 215 -4.09 -9.47 -22.51
CA ILE A 215 -5.30 -9.90 -21.80
C ILE A 215 -5.44 -9.06 -20.53
N ILE A 216 -6.55 -8.36 -20.40
CA ILE A 216 -6.87 -7.53 -19.24
C ILE A 216 -8.04 -8.21 -18.52
N VAL A 217 -7.85 -8.58 -17.26
CA VAL A 217 -8.90 -9.12 -16.41
C VAL A 217 -9.34 -8.04 -15.43
N LEU A 218 -10.52 -7.47 -15.67
CA LEU A 218 -11.15 -6.52 -14.76
C LEU A 218 -11.89 -7.29 -13.67
N ASN A 219 -11.34 -7.26 -12.45
CA ASN A 219 -11.94 -7.81 -11.25
C ASN A 219 -12.85 -6.78 -10.57
N ASP A 220 -14.13 -6.77 -10.96
CA ASP A 220 -15.14 -5.89 -10.37
C ASP A 220 -15.77 -6.53 -9.14
N ASN A 221 -15.56 -5.92 -7.97
CA ASN A 221 -16.19 -6.33 -6.71
C ASN A 221 -17.23 -5.30 -6.21
N ASN A 222 -17.64 -4.39 -7.08
CA ASN A 222 -18.52 -3.25 -6.83
C ASN A 222 -18.04 -2.34 -5.68
N GLN A 223 -16.72 -2.27 -5.43
CA GLN A 223 -16.14 -1.41 -4.40
C GLN A 223 -14.83 -0.77 -4.90
N VAL A 224 -15.02 0.43 -5.47
CA VAL A 224 -13.98 1.23 -6.12
C VAL A 224 -13.03 1.92 -5.15
N SER A 225 -13.48 2.21 -3.93
CA SER A 225 -12.59 2.67 -2.86
C SER A 225 -12.14 1.46 -2.03
N LEU A 226 -10.98 1.56 -1.35
CA LEU A 226 -10.72 0.71 -0.17
C LEU A 226 -12.00 0.72 0.69
N PRO A 227 -12.37 -0.34 1.41
CA PRO A 227 -13.54 -0.31 2.29
C PRO A 227 -13.32 0.74 3.40
N THR A 228 -13.54 1.99 3.06
CA THR A 228 -13.71 3.07 3.99
C THR A 228 -15.11 2.82 4.49
N ALA A 229 -15.20 2.08 5.58
CA ALA A 229 -16.34 2.24 6.46
C ALA A 229 -16.45 3.75 6.69
N THR A 230 -17.46 4.36 6.08
CA THR A 230 -18.05 5.54 6.71
C THR A 230 -18.53 5.07 8.08
N VAL A 231 -18.64 5.97 9.04
CA VAL A 231 -19.05 5.60 10.40
C VAL A 231 -20.39 4.85 10.42
N ASP A 232 -21.17 4.94 9.33
CA ASP A 232 -22.51 4.36 9.18
C ASP A 232 -22.58 3.22 8.11
N GLY A 233 -21.46 2.79 7.50
CA GLY A 233 -21.42 1.68 6.53
C GLY A 233 -20.48 1.89 5.32
N PRO A 234 -20.44 0.96 4.34
CA PRO A 234 -19.62 1.11 3.14
C PRO A 234 -20.08 2.30 2.28
N ALA A 235 -19.13 3.11 1.81
CA ALA A 235 -19.40 4.19 0.86
C ALA A 235 -19.73 3.63 -0.54
N PRO A 236 -20.68 4.22 -1.29
CA PRO A 236 -20.92 3.82 -2.67
C PRO A 236 -19.72 4.18 -3.56
N PRO A 237 -19.40 3.38 -4.59
CA PRO A 237 -18.34 3.66 -5.55
C PRO A 237 -18.42 5.09 -6.11
N VAL A 238 -17.32 5.84 -6.03
CA VAL A 238 -17.22 7.18 -6.64
C VAL A 238 -16.79 7.09 -8.10
N GLY A 239 -17.28 8.01 -8.93
CA GLY A 239 -16.97 8.08 -10.36
C GLY A 239 -18.10 7.59 -11.28
N ALA A 240 -18.25 8.28 -12.42
CA ALA A 240 -19.23 7.90 -13.44
C ALA A 240 -18.90 6.56 -14.11
N LEU A 241 -17.60 6.22 -14.19
CA LEU A 241 -17.11 4.93 -14.68
C LEU A 241 -17.58 3.79 -13.78
N SER A 242 -17.44 3.93 -12.47
CA SER A 242 -17.90 2.96 -11.48
C SER A 242 -19.39 2.70 -11.63
N LYS A 243 -20.19 3.78 -11.77
CA LYS A 243 -21.64 3.68 -12.07
C LYS A 243 -21.93 3.09 -13.45
N ALA A 244 -21.02 3.20 -14.42
CA ALA A 244 -21.17 2.59 -15.74
C ALA A 244 -20.87 1.08 -15.66
N LEU A 245 -19.83 0.68 -14.94
CA LEU A 245 -19.51 -0.72 -14.64
C LEU A 245 -20.66 -1.40 -13.87
N THR A 246 -21.18 -0.76 -12.82
CA THR A 246 -22.36 -1.26 -12.08
C THR A 246 -23.63 -1.32 -12.97
N ARG A 247 -23.76 -0.45 -13.99
CA ARG A 247 -24.88 -0.55 -14.94
C ARG A 247 -24.70 -1.70 -15.93
N LEU A 248 -23.48 -1.97 -16.36
CA LEU A 248 -23.15 -3.13 -17.19
C LEU A 248 -23.36 -4.45 -16.44
N THR A 249 -23.15 -4.49 -15.12
CA THR A 249 -23.49 -5.66 -14.29
C THR A 249 -24.99 -5.80 -14.04
N ALA A 250 -25.74 -4.69 -14.06
CA ALA A 250 -27.20 -4.70 -13.92
C ALA A 250 -27.95 -5.04 -15.23
N SER A 251 -27.33 -4.90 -16.41
CA SER A 251 -27.91 -5.36 -17.67
C SER A 251 -27.84 -6.88 -17.77
N THR A 252 -28.95 -7.53 -17.43
CA THR A 252 -29.19 -8.97 -17.43
C THR A 252 -29.28 -9.56 -18.84
N GLU A 253 -28.25 -9.44 -19.66
CA GLU A 253 -28.27 -9.98 -21.03
C GLU A 253 -27.61 -11.37 -21.18
N PHE A 254 -26.85 -11.86 -20.19
CA PHE A 254 -26.25 -13.22 -20.27
C PHE A 254 -27.03 -14.33 -19.56
N ARG A 255 -28.10 -13.99 -18.82
CA ARG A 255 -28.99 -15.00 -18.22
C ARG A 255 -29.89 -15.67 -19.29
N GLN A 256 -30.18 -14.96 -20.38
CA GLN A 256 -31.00 -15.46 -21.49
C GLN A 256 -30.22 -16.38 -22.45
N LEU A 257 -28.91 -16.17 -22.63
CA LEU A 257 -28.07 -17.05 -23.46
C LEU A 257 -27.89 -18.44 -22.82
N ARG A 258 -27.82 -18.51 -21.48
CA ARG A 258 -27.71 -19.78 -20.73
C ARG A 258 -29.01 -20.59 -20.74
N GLU A 259 -30.16 -19.93 -20.73
CA GLU A 259 -31.47 -20.58 -20.89
C GLU A 259 -31.64 -21.09 -22.33
N ALA A 260 -31.29 -20.28 -23.33
CA ALA A 260 -31.33 -20.68 -24.74
C ALA A 260 -30.42 -21.89 -25.06
N ALA A 261 -29.21 -21.95 -24.48
CA ALA A 261 -28.31 -23.09 -24.65
C ALA A 261 -28.77 -24.36 -23.91
N LYS A 262 -29.48 -24.22 -22.78
CA LYS A 262 -30.11 -25.34 -22.05
C LYS A 262 -31.35 -25.89 -22.76
N ASP A 263 -32.06 -25.05 -23.51
CA ASP A 263 -33.21 -25.48 -24.31
C ASP A 263 -32.79 -26.12 -25.64
N MET A 264 -31.69 -25.67 -26.24
CA MET A 264 -31.12 -26.28 -27.45
C MET A 264 -30.66 -27.73 -27.25
N THR A 265 -30.24 -28.10 -26.04
CA THR A 265 -29.83 -29.48 -25.72
C THR A 265 -31.02 -30.43 -25.52
N LYS A 266 -32.26 -29.92 -25.40
CA LYS A 266 -33.47 -30.73 -25.23
C LYS A 266 -34.24 -31.02 -26.53
N GLN A 267 -33.90 -30.38 -27.65
CA GLN A 267 -34.67 -30.46 -28.90
C GLN A 267 -33.87 -30.88 -30.14
N MET A 268 -32.84 -31.72 -29.98
CA MET A 268 -32.18 -32.34 -31.14
C MET A 268 -32.94 -33.59 -31.62
N GLY A 269 -34.05 -33.33 -32.33
CA GLY A 269 -34.76 -34.29 -33.16
C GLY A 269 -35.22 -33.61 -34.47
N ASN A 270 -34.42 -33.78 -35.53
CA ASN A 270 -34.76 -33.65 -36.96
C ASN A 270 -35.40 -32.35 -37.51
N GLN A 271 -34.88 -31.15 -37.21
CA GLN A 271 -35.12 -29.97 -38.07
C GLN A 271 -33.88 -29.06 -38.18
N ALA A 272 -32.86 -29.52 -38.92
CA ALA A 272 -31.62 -28.76 -39.14
C ALA A 272 -31.75 -27.67 -40.24
N HIS A 273 -32.82 -27.66 -41.04
CA HIS A 273 -32.93 -26.77 -42.21
C HIS A 273 -33.60 -25.43 -41.91
N GLU A 274 -34.56 -25.37 -40.97
CA GLU A 274 -35.20 -24.09 -40.59
C GLU A 274 -34.31 -23.22 -39.68
N LEU A 275 -33.39 -23.84 -38.93
CA LEU A 275 -32.43 -23.12 -38.07
C LEU A 275 -31.41 -22.33 -38.90
N ALA A 276 -30.95 -22.89 -40.04
CA ALA A 276 -29.98 -22.23 -40.92
C ALA A 276 -30.55 -20.93 -41.53
N ALA A 277 -31.83 -20.93 -41.91
CA ALA A 277 -32.50 -19.75 -42.47
C ALA A 277 -32.73 -18.64 -41.41
N LYS A 278 -32.99 -19.01 -40.13
CA LYS A 278 -33.12 -18.03 -39.03
C LYS A 278 -31.79 -17.43 -38.61
N VAL A 279 -30.71 -18.20 -38.65
CA VAL A 279 -29.35 -17.70 -38.38
C VAL A 279 -28.90 -16.76 -39.49
N GLU A 280 -29.16 -17.07 -40.76
CA GLU A 280 -28.83 -16.19 -41.89
C GLU A 280 -29.60 -14.85 -41.82
N THR A 281 -30.83 -14.85 -41.30
CA THR A 281 -31.62 -13.61 -41.13
C THR A 281 -31.08 -12.74 -39.97
N TYR A 282 -30.57 -13.34 -38.90
CA TYR A 282 -29.90 -12.62 -37.80
C TYR A 282 -28.56 -12.00 -38.22
N VAL A 283 -27.81 -12.69 -39.09
CA VAL A 283 -26.55 -12.19 -39.66
C VAL A 283 -26.81 -11.04 -40.67
N ARG A 284 -27.94 -11.06 -41.39
CA ARG A 284 -28.32 -10.01 -42.35
C ARG A 284 -29.09 -8.82 -41.75
N SER A 285 -29.64 -8.94 -40.53
CA SER A 285 -30.20 -7.80 -39.80
C SER A 285 -29.16 -6.83 -39.22
N GLY A 286 -27.86 -7.05 -39.47
CA GLY A 286 -26.73 -6.23 -39.03
C GLY A 286 -26.65 -4.79 -39.60
N ILE A 287 -27.76 -4.19 -40.06
CA ILE A 287 -27.81 -2.78 -40.49
C ILE A 287 -28.79 -1.92 -39.65
N VAL A 288 -29.59 -2.51 -38.74
CA VAL A 288 -30.51 -1.74 -37.89
C VAL A 288 -30.27 -2.06 -36.42
N GLY A 289 -29.50 -1.21 -35.76
CA GLY A 289 -29.30 -1.21 -34.30
C GLY A 289 -27.97 -1.80 -33.84
N ARG A 290 -26.88 -1.06 -34.00
CA ARG A 290 -25.69 -1.31 -33.17
C ARG A 290 -26.12 -1.15 -31.70
N PRO A 291 -25.91 -2.15 -30.81
CA PRO A 291 -25.88 -1.86 -29.38
C PRO A 291 -24.87 -0.72 -29.17
N ARG A 292 -25.15 0.23 -28.28
CA ARG A 292 -24.16 1.26 -27.91
C ARG A 292 -22.85 0.54 -27.60
N ALA A 293 -21.79 0.82 -28.37
CA ALA A 293 -20.48 0.23 -28.12
C ALA A 293 -20.13 0.50 -26.65
N CYS A 294 -19.72 -0.55 -25.94
CA CYS A 294 -19.20 -0.38 -24.59
C CYS A 294 -17.98 0.54 -24.66
N LEU A 295 -17.73 1.35 -23.61
CA LEU A 295 -16.59 2.28 -23.55
C LEU A 295 -15.27 1.62 -24.00
N PHE A 296 -15.06 0.35 -23.62
CA PHE A 296 -13.87 -0.42 -23.97
C PHE A 296 -13.80 -0.75 -25.47
N GLU A 297 -14.93 -1.04 -26.11
CA GLU A 297 -14.98 -1.31 -27.56
C GLU A 297 -14.67 -0.05 -28.37
N GLU A 298 -15.10 1.13 -27.89
CA GLU A 298 -14.72 2.42 -28.49
C GLU A 298 -13.22 2.70 -28.37
N LEU A 299 -12.57 2.19 -27.33
CA LEU A 299 -11.11 2.21 -27.18
C LEU A 299 -10.40 1.14 -28.02
N GLY A 300 -11.10 0.37 -28.86
CA GLY A 300 -10.51 -0.69 -29.68
C GLY A 300 -10.20 -1.97 -28.91
N ILE A 301 -10.85 -2.20 -27.76
CA ILE A 301 -10.61 -3.35 -26.89
C ILE A 301 -11.77 -4.34 -27.03
N TYR A 302 -11.44 -5.60 -27.29
CA TYR A 302 -12.44 -6.65 -27.36
C TYR A 302 -12.97 -7.00 -25.97
N TYR A 303 -14.25 -6.74 -25.73
CA TYR A 303 -14.86 -6.86 -24.40
C TYR A 303 -15.63 -8.18 -24.22
N ILE A 304 -15.37 -8.86 -23.10
CA ILE A 304 -16.05 -10.10 -22.69
C ILE A 304 -16.57 -9.93 -21.27
N GLY A 305 -17.88 -9.96 -21.07
CA GLY A 305 -18.50 -10.00 -19.74
C GLY A 305 -19.72 -9.07 -19.58
N PRO A 306 -20.18 -8.83 -18.34
CA PRO A 306 -19.65 -9.37 -17.10
C PRO A 306 -19.92 -10.88 -16.94
N VAL A 307 -18.99 -11.61 -16.31
CA VAL A 307 -19.12 -13.04 -15.97
C VAL A 307 -18.91 -13.29 -14.47
N ASP A 308 -19.39 -14.43 -13.97
CA ASP A 308 -19.22 -14.82 -12.56
C ASP A 308 -17.75 -15.19 -12.27
N GLY A 309 -17.07 -14.37 -11.47
CA GLY A 309 -15.69 -14.56 -11.07
C GLY A 309 -15.47 -15.68 -10.03
N HIS A 310 -16.54 -16.31 -9.55
CA HIS A 310 -16.50 -17.49 -8.67
C HIS A 310 -16.89 -18.78 -9.40
N SER A 311 -17.19 -18.72 -10.70
CA SER A 311 -17.43 -19.91 -11.52
C SER A 311 -16.13 -20.36 -12.18
N ILE A 312 -15.43 -21.31 -11.54
CA ILE A 312 -14.14 -21.81 -12.06
C ILE A 312 -14.28 -22.44 -13.46
N GLU A 313 -15.42 -23.05 -13.74
CA GLU A 313 -15.75 -23.62 -15.06
C GLU A 313 -15.81 -22.53 -16.14
N ASP A 314 -16.54 -21.44 -15.87
CA ASP A 314 -16.69 -20.34 -16.82
C ASP A 314 -15.35 -19.63 -17.03
N LEU A 315 -14.59 -19.39 -15.95
CA LEU A 315 -13.26 -18.78 -16.03
C LEU A 315 -12.29 -19.62 -16.87
N VAL A 316 -12.18 -20.93 -16.61
CA VAL A 316 -11.30 -21.82 -17.38
C VAL A 316 -11.73 -21.87 -18.84
N TYR A 317 -13.04 -21.94 -19.12
CA TYR A 317 -13.55 -21.94 -20.48
C TYR A 317 -13.18 -20.66 -21.23
N ILE A 318 -13.43 -19.49 -20.63
CA ILE A 318 -13.14 -18.18 -21.23
C ILE A 318 -11.65 -18.01 -21.46
N PHE A 319 -10.81 -18.30 -20.45
CA PHE A 319 -9.36 -18.17 -20.61
C PHE A 319 -8.80 -19.10 -21.68
N LYS A 320 -9.28 -20.36 -21.78
CA LYS A 320 -8.88 -21.26 -22.86
C LYS A 320 -9.27 -20.71 -24.24
N LYS A 321 -10.49 -20.19 -24.36
CA LYS A 321 -10.97 -19.58 -25.61
C LYS A 321 -10.12 -18.38 -26.01
N VAL A 322 -9.87 -17.45 -25.09
CA VAL A 322 -9.04 -16.27 -25.35
C VAL A 322 -7.60 -16.66 -25.67
N LYS A 323 -7.04 -17.68 -25.00
CA LYS A 323 -5.70 -18.20 -25.29
C LYS A 323 -5.58 -18.80 -26.70
N GLU A 324 -6.64 -19.46 -27.17
CA GLU A 324 -6.70 -20.09 -28.51
C GLU A 324 -6.96 -19.08 -29.65
N MET A 325 -7.38 -17.85 -29.34
CA MET A 325 -7.69 -16.84 -30.36
C MET A 325 -6.41 -16.38 -31.08
N PRO A 326 -6.35 -16.47 -32.43
CA PRO A 326 -5.23 -15.95 -33.18
C PRO A 326 -5.33 -14.42 -33.26
N ALA A 327 -4.37 -13.73 -32.64
CA ALA A 327 -4.20 -12.28 -32.68
C ALA A 327 -5.49 -11.46 -32.39
N PRO A 328 -6.12 -11.61 -31.20
CA PRO A 328 -7.35 -10.90 -30.86
C PRO A 328 -7.16 -9.39 -30.61
N GLY A 329 -5.91 -8.89 -30.65
CA GLY A 329 -5.61 -7.56 -30.12
C GLY A 329 -5.75 -7.54 -28.59
N PRO A 330 -5.96 -6.37 -27.98
CA PRO A 330 -6.24 -6.28 -26.56
C PRO A 330 -7.65 -6.80 -26.24
N VAL A 331 -7.73 -7.69 -25.25
CA VAL A 331 -8.99 -8.27 -24.75
C VAL A 331 -9.21 -7.84 -23.32
N LEU A 332 -10.42 -7.38 -22.98
CA LEU A 332 -10.84 -7.12 -21.61
C LEU A 332 -11.91 -8.13 -21.19
N ILE A 333 -11.60 -8.92 -20.17
CA ILE A 333 -12.49 -9.89 -19.53
C ILE A 333 -12.98 -9.26 -18.22
N HIS A 334 -14.26 -8.93 -18.15
CA HIS A 334 -14.91 -8.37 -16.98
C HIS A 334 -15.51 -9.50 -16.14
N ILE A 335 -14.93 -9.72 -14.96
CA ILE A 335 -15.43 -10.68 -13.98
C ILE A 335 -16.03 -9.95 -12.78
N VAL A 336 -17.04 -10.54 -12.16
CA VAL A 336 -17.67 -10.02 -10.94
C VAL A 336 -17.32 -10.93 -9.77
N THR A 337 -16.71 -10.38 -8.70
CA THR A 337 -16.33 -11.11 -7.49
C THR A 337 -16.92 -10.49 -6.21
N GLU A 338 -16.84 -11.23 -5.11
CA GLU A 338 -17.26 -10.78 -3.79
C GLU A 338 -16.05 -10.66 -2.84
N LYS A 339 -15.82 -9.47 -2.27
CA LYS A 339 -14.80 -9.30 -1.23
C LYS A 339 -15.16 -10.12 0.00
N GLY A 340 -14.19 -10.92 0.47
CA GLY A 340 -14.35 -11.76 1.66
C GLY A 340 -15.03 -13.10 1.40
N LYS A 341 -15.25 -13.47 0.12
CA LYS A 341 -15.95 -14.69 -0.28
C LYS A 341 -15.47 -15.93 0.46
N GLY A 342 -16.42 -16.67 1.03
CA GLY A 342 -16.16 -17.94 1.71
C GLY A 342 -15.70 -17.77 3.16
N TYR A 343 -15.69 -16.55 3.69
CA TYR A 343 -15.41 -16.27 5.10
C TYR A 343 -16.54 -15.42 5.72
N PRO A 344 -17.54 -16.05 6.37
CA PRO A 344 -18.74 -15.34 6.87
C PRO A 344 -18.46 -14.12 7.74
N PRO A 345 -17.43 -14.09 8.63
CA PRO A 345 -17.11 -12.88 9.38
C PRO A 345 -16.65 -11.71 8.51
N ALA A 346 -15.91 -11.96 7.42
CA ALA A 346 -15.53 -10.90 6.47
C ALA A 346 -16.72 -10.45 5.62
N GLU A 347 -17.57 -11.37 5.17
CA GLU A 347 -18.77 -11.03 4.40
C GLU A 347 -19.75 -10.15 5.21
N ALA A 348 -19.84 -10.36 6.52
CA ALA A 348 -20.71 -9.58 7.40
C ALA A 348 -20.11 -8.23 7.85
N ALA A 349 -18.78 -8.05 7.80
CA ALA A 349 -18.12 -6.84 8.30
C ALA A 349 -18.35 -5.63 7.38
N ALA A 350 -18.53 -4.43 7.97
CA ALA A 350 -18.75 -3.19 7.23
C ALA A 350 -17.57 -2.77 6.34
N ASP A 351 -16.34 -3.03 6.79
CA ASP A 351 -15.09 -2.84 6.04
C ASP A 351 -14.67 -4.11 5.28
N LYS A 352 -15.54 -5.14 5.27
CA LYS A 352 -15.28 -6.47 4.73
C LYS A 352 -13.97 -7.09 5.22
N MET A 353 -13.44 -6.69 6.38
CA MET A 353 -12.13 -7.14 6.86
C MET A 353 -11.00 -6.99 5.80
N HIS A 354 -10.96 -5.85 5.11
CA HIS A 354 -9.95 -5.59 4.07
C HIS A 354 -8.51 -5.69 4.58
N GLY A 355 -8.19 -4.85 5.57
CA GLY A 355 -6.92 -4.89 6.30
C GLY A 355 -7.20 -5.33 7.73
N VAL A 356 -6.65 -6.46 8.14
CA VAL A 356 -6.86 -7.01 9.49
C VAL A 356 -5.57 -7.05 10.29
N VAL A 357 -5.70 -6.88 11.60
CA VAL A 357 -4.67 -7.31 12.57
C VAL A 357 -4.91 -8.78 12.92
N LYS A 358 -4.14 -9.33 13.87
CA LYS A 358 -4.38 -10.69 14.38
C LYS A 358 -5.83 -10.86 14.82
N PHE A 359 -6.47 -11.98 14.47
CA PHE A 359 -7.88 -12.22 14.77
C PHE A 359 -8.17 -13.70 15.02
N ASP A 360 -9.27 -13.99 15.70
CA ASP A 360 -9.76 -15.36 15.88
C ASP A 360 -10.45 -15.84 14.60
N PRO A 361 -9.98 -16.93 13.94
CA PRO A 361 -10.54 -17.39 12.68
C PRO A 361 -12.03 -17.76 12.74
N ARG A 362 -12.54 -18.24 13.87
CA ARG A 362 -13.95 -18.69 13.96
C ARG A 362 -14.90 -17.51 14.11
N THR A 363 -14.50 -16.50 14.87
CA THR A 363 -15.37 -15.37 15.22
C THR A 363 -15.09 -14.11 14.42
N GLY A 364 -13.93 -14.00 13.75
CA GLY A 364 -13.46 -12.78 13.09
C GLY A 364 -13.05 -11.66 14.07
N ARG A 365 -13.07 -11.93 15.38
CA ARG A 365 -12.77 -10.91 16.40
C ARG A 365 -11.29 -10.55 16.37
N GLN A 366 -11.00 -9.31 15.99
CA GLN A 366 -9.65 -8.79 15.93
C GLN A 366 -9.09 -8.48 17.33
N THR A 367 -7.84 -8.85 17.57
CA THR A 367 -7.07 -8.54 18.78
C THR A 367 -6.28 -7.24 18.53
N LYS A 368 -6.87 -6.11 18.92
CA LYS A 368 -6.21 -4.81 18.86
C LYS A 368 -5.47 -4.55 20.18
N SER A 369 -4.21 -4.17 20.12
CA SER A 369 -3.48 -3.67 21.30
C SER A 369 -4.13 -2.38 21.77
N LYS A 370 -4.45 -2.28 23.07
CA LYS A 370 -4.90 -1.01 23.65
C LYS A 370 -3.74 -0.02 23.63
N SER A 371 -3.90 1.07 22.89
CA SER A 371 -2.98 2.22 22.94
C SER A 371 -3.47 3.22 23.98
N LYS A 372 -2.54 3.91 24.66
CA LYS A 372 -2.87 5.04 25.55
C LYS A 372 -3.20 6.31 24.76
N THR A 373 -2.77 6.38 23.51
CA THR A 373 -2.89 7.54 22.61
C THR A 373 -3.59 7.17 21.32
N LEU A 374 -4.12 8.17 20.62
CA LEU A 374 -4.73 7.99 19.31
C LEU A 374 -3.66 7.96 18.20
N SER A 375 -4.07 7.53 17.00
CA SER A 375 -3.24 7.64 15.80
C SER A 375 -3.07 9.10 15.37
N TYR A 376 -1.95 9.45 14.73
CA TYR A 376 -1.78 10.78 14.13
C TYR A 376 -2.92 11.13 13.15
N THR A 377 -3.40 10.15 12.38
CA THR A 377 -4.58 10.29 11.50
C THR A 377 -5.82 10.74 12.25
N GLN A 378 -6.06 10.20 13.44
CA GLN A 378 -7.22 10.56 14.25
C GLN A 378 -7.08 11.97 14.83
N TYR A 379 -5.89 12.32 15.34
CA TYR A 379 -5.61 13.68 15.81
C TYR A 379 -5.75 14.72 14.68
N PHE A 380 -5.27 14.39 13.47
CA PHE A 380 -5.49 15.21 12.28
C PHE A 380 -6.98 15.42 11.99
N ALA A 381 -7.75 14.33 11.91
CA ALA A 381 -9.17 14.41 11.58
C ALA A 381 -9.95 15.24 12.61
N GLU A 382 -9.70 15.02 13.90
CA GLU A 382 -10.36 15.76 14.99
C GLU A 382 -9.99 17.25 14.96
N SER A 383 -8.73 17.59 14.71
CA SER A 383 -8.29 18.98 14.65
C SER A 383 -8.80 19.71 13.40
N LEU A 384 -8.81 19.04 12.24
CA LEU A 384 -9.39 19.60 11.01
C LEU A 384 -10.90 19.83 11.16
N ILE A 385 -11.61 18.93 11.83
CA ILE A 385 -13.03 19.13 12.15
C ILE A 385 -13.20 20.37 13.02
N ALA A 386 -12.41 20.54 14.08
CA ALA A 386 -12.48 21.69 14.96
C ALA A 386 -12.22 23.02 14.24
N GLU A 387 -11.29 23.06 13.29
CA GLU A 387 -11.07 24.23 12.43
C GLU A 387 -12.25 24.49 11.48
N ALA A 388 -12.78 23.44 10.84
CA ALA A 388 -13.89 23.55 9.89
C ALA A 388 -15.25 23.86 10.54
N GLU A 389 -15.41 23.66 11.85
CA GLU A 389 -16.58 24.15 12.59
C GLU A 389 -16.62 25.68 12.68
N GLN A 390 -15.46 26.34 12.61
CA GLN A 390 -15.35 27.80 12.70
C GLN A 390 -15.16 28.47 11.34
N ASP A 391 -14.73 27.72 10.32
CA ASP A 391 -14.53 28.22 8.97
C ASP A 391 -15.30 27.38 7.93
N SER A 392 -16.34 27.99 7.36
CA SER A 392 -17.19 27.37 6.35
C SER A 392 -16.47 27.15 5.01
N LYS A 393 -15.32 27.80 4.78
CA LYS A 393 -14.53 27.68 3.54
C LYS A 393 -13.59 26.47 3.55
N ILE A 394 -13.37 25.84 4.69
CA ILE A 394 -12.56 24.62 4.78
C ILE A 394 -13.31 23.46 4.13
N VAL A 395 -12.64 22.82 3.17
CA VAL A 395 -13.11 21.63 2.46
C VAL A 395 -12.00 20.58 2.47
N ALA A 396 -12.37 19.30 2.48
CA ALA A 396 -11.45 18.18 2.52
C ALA A 396 -11.52 17.38 1.22
N ILE A 397 -10.37 16.90 0.75
CA ILE A 397 -10.25 16.10 -0.47
C ILE A 397 -9.40 14.87 -0.14
N HIS A 398 -9.80 13.69 -0.60
CA HIS A 398 -8.93 12.50 -0.65
C HIS A 398 -9.08 11.75 -1.97
N ALA A 399 -8.09 10.92 -2.28
CA ALA A 399 -8.11 10.00 -3.41
C ALA A 399 -8.40 8.57 -2.94
N ALA A 400 -9.68 8.20 -2.75
CA ALA A 400 -10.13 6.88 -2.26
C ALA A 400 -9.60 6.42 -0.88
N MET A 401 -9.02 7.34 -0.08
CA MET A 401 -8.37 7.05 1.19
C MET A 401 -9.10 7.62 2.42
N GLY A 402 -10.43 7.75 2.40
CA GLY A 402 -11.20 8.38 3.49
C GLY A 402 -10.94 7.80 4.89
N GLY A 403 -10.89 6.47 5.04
CA GLY A 403 -10.54 5.83 6.31
C GLY A 403 -9.04 5.86 6.62
N GLY A 404 -8.19 5.78 5.60
CA GLY A 404 -6.73 5.83 5.75
C GLY A 404 -6.22 7.21 6.21
N THR A 405 -6.89 8.27 5.79
CA THR A 405 -6.59 9.68 6.11
C THR A 405 -7.48 10.25 7.22
N GLY A 406 -8.46 9.49 7.72
CA GLY A 406 -9.40 9.95 8.75
C GLY A 406 -10.48 10.91 8.24
N LEU A 407 -10.50 11.22 6.94
CA LEU A 407 -11.51 12.09 6.34
C LEU A 407 -12.91 11.48 6.27
N ASN A 408 -13.08 10.20 6.57
CA ASN A 408 -14.41 9.61 6.82
C ASN A 408 -15.12 10.27 8.03
N ALA A 409 -14.37 10.66 9.07
CA ALA A 409 -14.91 11.41 10.20
C ALA A 409 -15.32 12.82 9.78
N PHE A 410 -14.48 13.49 8.97
CA PHE A 410 -14.78 14.80 8.42
C PHE A 410 -16.02 14.77 7.51
N GLN A 411 -16.11 13.79 6.61
CA GLN A 411 -17.26 13.59 5.73
C GLN A 411 -18.55 13.36 6.51
N LYS A 412 -18.52 12.59 7.60
CA LYS A 412 -19.70 12.42 8.47
C LYS A 412 -20.18 13.76 9.02
N ARG A 413 -19.24 14.60 9.49
CA ARG A 413 -19.56 15.90 10.09
C ARG A 413 -20.00 16.93 9.04
N PHE A 414 -19.38 16.92 7.86
CA PHE A 414 -19.59 17.88 6.77
C PHE A 414 -19.72 17.19 5.39
N PRO A 415 -20.85 16.51 5.10
CA PRO A 415 -20.99 15.70 3.89
C PRO A 415 -20.82 16.46 2.58
N SER A 416 -21.23 17.73 2.53
CA SER A 416 -21.11 18.58 1.33
C SER A 416 -19.74 19.24 1.15
N ARG A 417 -18.81 19.04 2.10
CA ARG A 417 -17.46 19.66 2.10
C ARG A 417 -16.33 18.65 2.06
N CYS A 418 -16.63 17.38 1.79
CA CYS A 418 -15.63 16.32 1.65
C CYS A 418 -15.77 15.66 0.28
N PHE A 419 -14.68 15.59 -0.48
CA PHE A 419 -14.67 15.09 -1.86
C PHE A 419 -13.75 13.88 -1.97
N ASP A 420 -14.31 12.74 -2.38
CA ASP A 420 -13.56 11.56 -2.80
C ASP A 420 -13.48 11.55 -4.33
N VAL A 421 -12.26 11.67 -4.86
CA VAL A 421 -12.01 11.71 -6.30
C VAL A 421 -11.68 10.33 -6.90
N GLY A 422 -11.77 9.26 -6.12
CA GLY A 422 -11.29 7.94 -6.53
C GLY A 422 -9.77 7.83 -6.48
N ILE A 423 -9.18 6.81 -7.10
CA ILE A 423 -7.72 6.63 -7.15
C ILE A 423 -7.14 7.55 -8.23
N ALA A 424 -7.16 8.86 -7.97
CA ALA A 424 -6.81 9.89 -8.95
C ALA A 424 -6.08 11.06 -8.27
N GLU A 425 -4.87 10.82 -7.76
CA GLU A 425 -4.10 11.82 -7.02
C GLU A 425 -3.79 13.06 -7.87
N GLN A 426 -3.48 12.89 -9.17
CA GLN A 426 -3.29 14.01 -10.10
C GLN A 426 -4.54 14.91 -10.11
N HIS A 427 -5.72 14.30 -10.30
CA HIS A 427 -6.98 15.03 -10.30
C HIS A 427 -7.27 15.65 -8.93
N ALA A 428 -6.98 14.97 -7.82
CA ALA A 428 -7.17 15.51 -6.47
C ALA A 428 -6.44 16.84 -6.27
N VAL A 429 -5.21 16.94 -6.77
CA VAL A 429 -4.37 18.15 -6.66
C VAL A 429 -4.93 19.28 -7.51
N THR A 430 -5.19 19.06 -8.80
CA THR A 430 -5.74 20.10 -9.68
C THR A 430 -7.17 20.48 -9.29
N PHE A 431 -7.97 19.55 -8.78
CA PHE A 431 -9.28 19.82 -8.21
C PHE A 431 -9.18 20.73 -6.99
N ALA A 432 -8.23 20.47 -6.09
CA ALA A 432 -7.94 21.37 -4.98
C ALA A 432 -7.52 22.76 -5.47
N ALA A 433 -6.68 22.84 -6.50
CA ALA A 433 -6.30 24.11 -7.12
C ALA A 433 -7.53 24.91 -7.59
N GLY A 434 -8.45 24.25 -8.30
CA GLY A 434 -9.71 24.89 -8.74
C GLY A 434 -10.61 25.33 -7.58
N LEU A 435 -10.69 24.58 -6.48
CA LEU A 435 -11.43 25.06 -5.29
C LEU A 435 -10.75 26.28 -4.66
N ALA A 436 -9.41 26.33 -4.66
CA ALA A 436 -8.68 27.48 -4.14
C ALA A 436 -8.89 28.75 -4.98
N THR A 437 -9.02 28.64 -6.31
CA THR A 437 -9.33 29.80 -7.17
C THR A 437 -10.70 30.39 -6.89
N GLU A 438 -11.65 29.56 -6.44
CA GLU A 438 -13.00 29.99 -6.01
C GLU A 438 -13.05 30.50 -4.55
N GLY A 439 -11.89 30.65 -3.90
CA GLY A 439 -11.78 31.22 -2.56
C GLY A 439 -12.10 30.25 -1.41
N LEU A 440 -12.16 28.94 -1.68
CA LEU A 440 -12.21 27.90 -0.65
C LEU A 440 -10.80 27.61 -0.09
N LYS A 441 -10.77 26.89 1.04
CA LYS A 441 -9.54 26.45 1.72
C LYS A 441 -9.41 24.93 1.65
N PRO A 442 -8.89 24.37 0.55
CA PRO A 442 -8.82 22.93 0.36
C PRO A 442 -7.69 22.30 1.18
N PHE A 443 -8.07 21.30 1.98
CA PHE A 443 -7.17 20.35 2.64
C PHE A 443 -7.15 19.05 1.84
N CYS A 444 -6.09 18.87 1.04
CA CYS A 444 -5.88 17.71 0.20
C CYS A 444 -5.09 16.66 0.98
N ALA A 445 -5.79 15.66 1.55
CA ALA A 445 -5.19 14.60 2.35
C ALA A 445 -4.88 13.37 1.48
N ILE A 446 -3.59 13.14 1.26
CA ILE A 446 -3.06 12.08 0.39
C ILE A 446 -1.81 11.53 1.07
N TYR A 447 -1.58 10.21 1.06
CA TYR A 447 -0.34 9.68 1.65
C TYR A 447 0.89 10.24 0.93
N SER A 448 1.98 10.44 1.67
CA SER A 448 3.27 10.90 1.11
C SER A 448 3.71 10.09 -0.12
N SER A 449 3.57 8.76 -0.04
CA SER A 449 3.93 7.86 -1.15
C SER A 449 3.02 8.05 -2.38
N PHE A 450 1.73 8.30 -2.20
CA PHE A 450 0.79 8.45 -3.31
C PHE A 450 0.81 9.83 -3.95
N LEU A 451 1.15 10.88 -3.18
CA LEU A 451 1.27 12.24 -3.72
C LEU A 451 2.41 12.36 -4.76
N GLN A 452 3.35 11.41 -4.78
CA GLN A 452 4.35 11.29 -5.85
C GLN A 452 3.72 11.28 -7.24
N ARG A 453 2.54 10.66 -7.40
CA ARG A 453 1.80 10.62 -8.67
C ARG A 453 1.27 11.98 -9.10
N GLY A 454 0.99 12.87 -8.15
CA GLY A 454 0.44 14.22 -8.38
C GLY A 454 1.50 15.33 -8.42
N TYR A 455 2.80 15.00 -8.44
CA TYR A 455 3.86 15.99 -8.24
C TYR A 455 3.86 17.13 -9.26
N ASP A 456 3.63 16.83 -10.55
CA ASP A 456 3.54 17.85 -11.59
C ASP A 456 2.40 18.83 -11.32
N GLN A 457 1.24 18.33 -10.88
CA GLN A 457 0.09 19.17 -10.53
C GLN A 457 0.38 20.03 -9.29
N VAL A 458 1.18 19.53 -8.34
CA VAL A 458 1.65 20.35 -7.21
C VAL A 458 2.55 21.49 -7.71
N ALA A 459 3.51 21.20 -8.59
CA ALA A 459 4.45 22.18 -9.09
C ALA A 459 3.78 23.21 -10.01
N HIS A 460 3.09 22.75 -11.04
CA HIS A 460 2.52 23.55 -12.12
C HIS A 460 1.16 24.16 -11.74
N ASP A 461 0.22 23.35 -11.26
CA ASP A 461 -1.15 23.82 -11.06
C ASP A 461 -1.33 24.56 -9.73
N VAL A 462 -0.45 24.33 -8.75
CA VAL A 462 -0.57 24.91 -7.40
C VAL A 462 0.57 25.88 -7.06
N ASP A 463 1.82 25.42 -7.02
CA ASP A 463 2.94 26.23 -6.53
C ASP A 463 3.25 27.41 -7.44
N LEU A 464 3.33 27.18 -8.76
CA LEU A 464 3.56 28.24 -9.75
C LEU A 464 2.52 29.36 -9.65
N GLN A 465 1.27 29.00 -9.37
CA GLN A 465 0.13 29.92 -9.25
C GLN A 465 -0.04 30.49 -7.83
N LYS A 466 0.80 30.06 -6.87
CA LYS A 466 0.72 30.43 -5.45
C LYS A 466 -0.64 30.14 -4.82
N LEU A 467 -1.34 29.11 -5.28
CA LEU A 467 -2.67 28.78 -4.77
C LEU A 467 -2.55 28.18 -3.36
N PRO A 468 -3.38 28.62 -2.40
CA PRO A 468 -3.29 28.14 -1.02
C PRO A 468 -3.93 26.75 -0.86
N VAL A 469 -3.36 25.74 -1.50
CA VAL A 469 -3.72 24.34 -1.23
C VAL A 469 -2.91 23.84 -0.03
N ARG A 470 -3.58 23.14 0.90
CA ARG A 470 -2.96 22.53 2.08
C ARG A 470 -2.82 21.02 1.84
N PHE A 471 -1.60 20.56 1.59
CA PHE A 471 -1.31 19.14 1.41
C PHE A 471 -1.07 18.48 2.75
N ILE A 472 -1.91 17.50 3.09
CA ILE A 472 -1.79 16.73 4.32
C ILE A 472 -1.28 15.33 3.97
N MET A 473 0.00 15.11 4.27
CA MET A 473 0.76 13.92 3.88
C MET A 473 0.89 12.95 5.05
N ASP A 474 -0.12 12.09 5.16
CA ASP A 474 -0.10 10.94 6.07
C ASP A 474 0.90 9.87 5.56
N ARG A 475 1.29 8.90 6.41
CA ARG A 475 2.22 7.81 6.07
C ARG A 475 3.57 8.32 5.56
N ALA A 476 4.01 9.48 6.05
CA ALA A 476 5.34 9.99 5.76
C ALA A 476 6.41 9.15 6.48
N GLY A 477 7.56 8.94 5.85
CA GLY A 477 8.64 8.09 6.34
C GLY A 477 8.40 6.59 6.12
N LEU A 478 8.91 5.78 7.03
CA LEU A 478 8.82 4.32 7.03
C LEU A 478 7.45 3.86 7.53
N VAL A 479 6.79 3.01 6.73
CA VAL A 479 5.38 2.62 6.96
C VAL A 479 5.22 1.22 7.53
N GLY A 480 6.32 0.49 7.73
CA GLY A 480 6.34 -0.86 8.28
C GLY A 480 5.99 -1.94 7.25
N ALA A 481 4.94 -2.69 7.56
CA ALA A 481 4.55 -3.93 6.90
C ALA A 481 4.16 -3.82 5.41
N ASP A 482 4.01 -2.60 4.90
CA ASP A 482 3.73 -2.33 3.48
C ASP A 482 5.01 -2.13 2.65
N GLY A 483 6.15 -1.98 3.32
CA GLY A 483 7.47 -1.98 2.69
C GLY A 483 7.76 -0.80 1.78
N PRO A 484 8.72 -0.94 0.85
CA PRO A 484 9.31 0.18 0.14
C PRO A 484 8.36 0.83 -0.86
N THR A 485 7.38 0.09 -1.40
CA THR A 485 6.40 0.64 -2.36
C THR A 485 5.45 1.67 -1.73
N HIS A 486 5.32 1.67 -0.40
CA HIS A 486 4.47 2.59 0.34
C HIS A 486 5.27 3.56 1.22
N CYS A 487 6.60 3.50 1.18
CA CYS A 487 7.45 4.39 1.97
C CYS A 487 7.31 5.84 1.50
N GLY A 488 6.99 6.73 2.44
CA GLY A 488 6.88 8.16 2.21
C GLY A 488 8.20 8.88 2.45
N ALA A 489 9.29 8.44 1.83
CA ALA A 489 10.63 8.97 2.10
C ALA A 489 10.92 10.32 1.40
N PHE A 490 10.23 10.61 0.30
CA PHE A 490 10.68 11.62 -0.66
C PHE A 490 9.95 12.97 -0.58
N ASP A 491 8.88 13.07 0.22
CA ASP A 491 8.00 14.26 0.23
C ASP A 491 8.71 15.53 0.65
N THR A 492 9.58 15.49 1.67
CA THR A 492 10.34 16.68 2.06
C THR A 492 11.18 17.20 0.90
N THR A 493 11.83 16.32 0.14
CA THR A 493 12.68 16.69 -1.00
C THR A 493 11.85 17.33 -2.11
N TYR A 494 10.83 16.63 -2.63
CA TYR A 494 10.09 17.14 -3.78
C TYR A 494 9.21 18.35 -3.42
N MET A 495 8.73 18.46 -2.18
CA MET A 495 7.95 19.63 -1.75
C MET A 495 8.82 20.85 -1.45
N ALA A 496 9.96 20.69 -0.77
CA ALA A 496 10.79 21.82 -0.35
C ALA A 496 11.57 22.47 -1.51
N CYS A 497 11.76 21.75 -2.63
CA CYS A 497 12.36 22.33 -3.82
C CYS A 497 11.45 23.38 -4.51
N LEU A 498 10.13 23.33 -4.29
CA LEU A 498 9.17 24.22 -4.94
C LEU A 498 9.16 25.61 -4.31
N PRO A 499 9.32 26.72 -5.07
CA PRO A 499 9.58 28.06 -4.54
C PRO A 499 8.65 28.57 -3.44
N ASN A 500 7.33 28.37 -3.57
CA ASN A 500 6.33 29.02 -2.71
C ASN A 500 5.84 28.15 -1.55
N MET A 501 6.23 26.87 -1.54
CA MET A 501 5.77 25.89 -0.56
C MET A 501 6.25 26.17 0.87
N VAL A 502 5.32 26.14 1.84
CA VAL A 502 5.62 26.01 3.28
C VAL A 502 5.64 24.53 3.64
N VAL A 503 6.74 24.02 4.19
CA VAL A 503 6.94 22.59 4.49
C VAL A 503 7.11 22.38 5.99
N MET A 504 6.15 21.68 6.59
CA MET A 504 6.04 21.45 8.04
C MET A 504 6.11 19.95 8.39
N ALA A 505 6.66 19.62 9.56
CA ALA A 505 6.60 18.28 10.14
C ALA A 505 6.49 18.35 11.67
N PRO A 506 5.44 17.79 12.29
CA PRO A 506 5.21 17.89 13.72
C PRO A 506 6.09 16.89 14.49
N SER A 507 6.63 17.29 15.62
CA SER A 507 7.40 16.41 16.52
C SER A 507 6.53 15.46 17.35
N ASP A 508 5.25 15.81 17.51
CA ASP A 508 4.25 15.13 18.34
C ASP A 508 2.84 15.52 17.91
N GLU A 509 1.82 14.91 18.52
CA GLU A 509 0.42 15.14 18.18
C GLU A 509 -0.10 16.53 18.55
N ALA A 510 0.51 17.23 19.51
CA ALA A 510 0.11 18.60 19.84
C ALA A 510 0.62 19.56 18.75
N GLU A 511 1.87 19.39 18.31
CA GLU A 511 2.42 20.11 17.16
C GLU A 511 1.63 19.87 15.88
N LEU A 512 1.11 18.66 15.66
CA LEU A 512 0.22 18.38 14.53
C LEU A 512 -1.01 19.30 14.57
N MET A 513 -1.67 19.44 15.72
CA MET A 513 -2.84 20.33 15.86
C MET A 513 -2.46 21.80 15.62
N HIS A 514 -1.32 22.25 16.15
CA HIS A 514 -0.80 23.60 15.91
C HIS A 514 -0.50 23.86 14.43
N MET A 515 0.07 22.88 13.72
CA MET A 515 0.38 22.99 12.30
C MET A 515 -0.88 22.94 11.41
N ILE A 516 -1.94 22.23 11.81
CA ILE A 516 -3.24 22.27 11.14
C ILE A 516 -3.86 23.67 11.26
N ALA A 517 -3.84 24.24 12.47
CA ALA A 517 -4.29 25.61 12.71
C ALA A 517 -3.44 26.62 11.89
N THR A 518 -2.13 26.40 11.80
CA THR A 518 -1.23 27.20 10.96
C THR A 518 -1.60 27.10 9.48
N ALA A 519 -1.82 25.89 8.96
CA ALA A 519 -2.21 25.68 7.57
C ALA A 519 -3.56 26.36 7.23
N ALA A 520 -4.50 26.38 8.18
CA ALA A 520 -5.79 27.03 8.01
C ALA A 520 -5.69 28.57 7.84
N THR A 521 -4.62 29.20 8.33
CA THR A 521 -4.40 30.66 8.23
C THR A 521 -3.63 31.08 6.97
N ILE A 522 -2.91 30.17 6.31
CA ILE A 522 -2.11 30.46 5.10
C ILE A 522 -3.02 30.61 3.86
N ASN A 523 -3.22 31.83 3.37
CA ASN A 523 -4.16 32.09 2.25
C ASN A 523 -3.49 32.63 0.97
N ASP A 524 -2.17 32.73 0.94
CA ASP A 524 -1.41 33.41 -0.11
C ASP A 524 -0.39 32.52 -0.85
N ARG A 525 -0.27 31.25 -0.45
CA ARG A 525 0.69 30.27 -0.98
C ARG A 525 0.32 28.85 -0.55
N PRO A 526 0.82 27.80 -1.22
CA PRO A 526 0.59 26.43 -0.77
C PRO A 526 1.38 26.10 0.50
N SER A 527 0.88 25.11 1.24
CA SER A 527 1.57 24.54 2.38
C SER A 527 1.41 23.04 2.41
N CYS A 528 2.36 22.36 3.04
CA CYS A 528 2.31 20.92 3.23
C CYS A 528 2.75 20.54 4.65
N LEU A 529 2.14 19.47 5.15
CA LEU A 529 2.34 18.92 6.47
C LEU A 529 2.51 17.42 6.35
N ARG A 530 3.66 16.89 6.77
CA ARG A 530 3.93 15.44 6.79
C ARG A 530 3.82 14.86 8.20
N TYR A 531 3.22 13.68 8.36
CA TYR A 531 3.26 12.94 9.62
C TYR A 531 3.25 11.42 9.39
N PRO A 532 3.84 10.62 10.31
CA PRO A 532 4.04 9.21 10.07
C PRO A 532 2.77 8.39 10.32
N ARG A 533 2.79 7.14 9.83
CA ARG A 533 1.87 6.11 10.33
C ARG A 533 2.26 5.77 11.77
N GLY A 534 1.33 5.92 12.71
CA GLY A 534 1.56 5.53 14.10
C GLY A 534 0.65 6.26 15.08
N ASN A 535 0.90 6.02 16.37
CA ASN A 535 0.23 6.70 17.47
C ASN A 535 1.05 7.87 18.00
N GLY A 536 0.37 8.84 18.60
CA GLY A 536 1.02 9.95 19.30
C GLY A 536 1.81 9.48 20.53
N VAL A 537 2.63 10.39 21.06
CA VAL A 537 3.58 10.12 22.16
C VAL A 537 3.02 10.42 23.55
N GLY A 538 1.80 10.98 23.64
CA GLY A 538 1.14 11.36 24.88
C GLY A 538 1.43 12.81 25.28
N ALA A 539 1.60 13.69 24.30
CA ALA A 539 1.80 15.11 24.52
C ALA A 539 0.55 15.78 25.13
N LEU A 540 0.74 16.91 25.81
CA LEU A 540 -0.38 17.70 26.32
C LEU A 540 -1.12 18.33 25.14
N LEU A 541 -2.37 17.92 24.94
CA LEU A 541 -3.17 18.37 23.81
C LEU A 541 -3.75 19.78 24.06
N PRO A 542 -3.84 20.61 23.01
CA PRO A 542 -4.65 21.82 23.05
C PRO A 542 -6.12 21.52 23.41
N PRO A 543 -6.79 22.42 24.15
CA PRO A 543 -8.18 22.22 24.53
C PRO A 543 -9.09 22.15 23.29
N ASN A 544 -10.11 21.29 23.34
CA ASN A 544 -11.09 21.10 22.26
C ASN A 544 -10.47 20.70 20.90
N ASN A 545 -9.30 20.06 20.91
CA ASN A 545 -8.57 19.64 19.70
C ASN A 545 -8.19 20.79 18.75
N LYS A 546 -8.18 22.03 19.26
CA LYS A 546 -7.92 23.24 18.46
C LYS A 546 -6.53 23.77 18.72
N GLY A 547 -5.68 23.73 17.69
CA GLY A 547 -4.33 24.26 17.75
C GLY A 547 -4.29 25.79 17.78
N THR A 548 -3.18 26.33 18.28
CA THR A 548 -2.79 27.72 18.07
C THR A 548 -1.83 27.81 16.88
N PRO A 549 -2.07 28.69 15.89
CA PRO A 549 -1.14 28.89 14.77
C PRO A 549 0.28 29.23 15.24
N LEU A 550 1.27 28.61 14.61
CA LEU A 550 2.69 28.84 14.83
C LEU A 550 3.19 29.98 13.94
N GLU A 551 4.25 30.66 14.37
CA GLU A 551 5.01 31.55 13.49
C GLU A 551 5.73 30.71 12.43
N ILE A 552 5.47 31.00 11.15
CA ILE A 552 6.03 30.24 10.03
C ILE A 552 7.55 30.40 10.00
N GLY A 553 8.26 29.27 9.92
CA GLY A 553 9.72 29.27 9.88
C GLY A 553 10.40 29.43 11.23
N ARG A 554 9.70 29.13 12.34
CA ARG A 554 10.27 29.13 13.69
C ARG A 554 10.36 27.74 14.29
N GLY A 555 11.57 27.36 14.68
CA GLY A 555 11.86 26.16 15.46
C GLY A 555 11.77 26.43 16.96
N ARG A 556 12.13 25.43 17.77
CA ARG A 556 12.25 25.56 19.24
C ARG A 556 13.35 24.68 19.80
N ILE A 557 13.99 25.11 20.89
CA ILE A 557 14.86 24.26 21.69
C ILE A 557 13.99 23.50 22.70
N LEU A 558 14.15 22.18 22.75
CA LEU A 558 13.45 21.29 23.68
C LEU A 558 14.30 20.92 24.90
N ARG A 559 15.63 20.93 24.71
CA ARG A 559 16.62 20.64 25.73
C ARG A 559 17.87 21.47 25.46
N GLU A 560 18.37 22.15 26.48
CA GLU A 560 19.63 22.89 26.43
C GLU A 560 20.82 21.97 26.78
N GLY A 561 21.95 22.20 26.10
CA GLY A 561 23.25 21.61 26.35
C GLY A 561 24.36 22.56 25.90
N SER A 562 25.60 22.09 25.86
CA SER A 562 26.75 23.00 25.62
C SER A 562 27.78 22.54 24.60
N ARG A 563 27.80 21.26 24.19
CA ARG A 563 28.85 20.73 23.32
C ARG A 563 28.34 20.34 21.94
N VAL A 564 27.20 19.66 21.89
CA VAL A 564 26.61 19.11 20.66
C VAL A 564 25.18 19.61 20.51
N ALA A 565 24.77 19.95 19.30
CA ALA A 565 23.39 20.22 18.94
C ALA A 565 22.83 19.14 18.02
N ILE A 566 21.62 18.67 18.31
CA ILE A 566 20.83 17.80 17.45
C ILE A 566 19.58 18.55 17.01
N LEU A 567 19.43 18.76 15.70
CA LEU A 567 18.29 19.44 15.09
C LEU A 567 17.44 18.41 14.32
N GLY A 568 16.31 18.01 14.91
CA GLY A 568 15.40 17.03 14.31
C GLY A 568 14.26 17.68 13.52
N PHE A 569 13.80 17.01 12.47
CA PHE A 569 12.64 17.43 11.68
C PHE A 569 11.54 16.35 11.67
N GLY A 570 10.39 16.66 12.29
CA GLY A 570 9.26 15.75 12.44
C GLY A 570 9.39 14.82 13.64
N THR A 571 8.69 13.68 13.61
CA THR A 571 8.59 12.75 14.75
C THR A 571 9.91 12.12 15.16
N ILE A 572 10.94 12.16 14.31
CA ILE A 572 12.29 11.71 14.64
C ILE A 572 12.93 12.50 15.79
N VAL A 573 12.39 13.68 16.12
CA VAL A 573 12.76 14.46 17.32
C VAL A 573 12.65 13.62 18.60
N GLN A 574 11.72 12.67 18.65
CA GLN A 574 11.59 11.75 19.80
C GLN A 574 12.81 10.83 19.93
N ASN A 575 13.35 10.35 18.80
CA ASN A 575 14.60 9.59 18.80
C ASN A 575 15.79 10.46 19.18
N CYS A 576 15.79 11.75 18.80
CA CYS A 576 16.82 12.71 19.19
C CYS A 576 16.82 12.96 20.71
N LEU A 577 15.64 13.12 21.32
CA LEU A 577 15.50 13.25 22.78
C LEU A 577 15.94 11.98 23.52
N ALA A 578 15.63 10.80 22.97
CA ALA A 578 16.09 9.53 23.53
C ALA A 578 17.63 9.38 23.40
N ALA A 579 18.21 9.76 22.27
CA ALA A 579 19.66 9.76 22.06
C ALA A 579 20.38 10.70 23.04
N ALA A 580 19.81 11.88 23.32
CA ALA A 580 20.36 12.80 24.30
C ALA A 580 20.44 12.20 25.72
N LYS A 581 19.47 11.35 26.11
CA LYS A 581 19.52 10.62 27.40
C LYS A 581 20.63 9.57 27.42
N LEU A 582 20.83 8.84 26.32
CA LEU A 582 21.95 7.89 26.20
C LEU A 582 23.31 8.59 26.27
N LEU A 583 23.40 9.79 25.70
CA LEU A 583 24.61 10.61 25.70
C LEU A 583 24.93 11.21 27.08
N ASP A 584 23.92 11.43 27.93
CA ASP A 584 24.14 11.85 29.33
C ASP A 584 24.91 10.80 30.12
N GLU A 585 24.67 9.51 29.87
CA GLU A 585 25.41 8.40 30.49
C GLU A 585 26.89 8.38 30.09
N HIS A 586 27.23 9.03 28.96
CA HIS A 586 28.58 9.18 28.44
C HIS A 586 29.18 10.57 28.75
N GLY A 587 28.50 11.40 29.55
CA GLY A 587 28.97 12.73 29.95
C GLY A 587 28.96 13.78 28.83
N VAL A 588 28.19 13.55 27.76
CA VAL A 588 28.10 14.48 26.62
C VAL A 588 26.89 15.40 26.79
N SER A 589 27.14 16.72 26.90
CA SER A 589 26.07 17.72 26.98
C SER A 589 25.50 18.05 25.60
N VAL A 590 24.19 17.82 25.42
CA VAL A 590 23.52 17.86 24.11
C VAL A 590 22.29 18.77 24.11
N THR A 591 22.29 19.77 23.23
CA THR A 591 21.10 20.54 22.87
C THR A 591 20.24 19.73 21.90
N VAL A 592 18.93 19.65 22.13
CA VAL A 592 17.97 19.05 21.19
C VAL A 592 16.97 20.12 20.77
N ALA A 593 16.89 20.37 19.47
CA ALA A 593 15.97 21.32 18.87
C ALA A 593 15.02 20.64 17.88
N ASP A 594 13.79 21.13 17.87
CA ASP A 594 12.74 20.76 16.94
C ASP A 594 12.66 21.84 15.85
N ALA A 595 12.98 21.45 14.62
CA ALA A 595 13.03 22.37 13.50
C ALA A 595 11.64 22.91 13.12
N ARG A 596 10.59 22.09 13.29
CA ARG A 596 9.19 22.31 12.85
C ARG A 596 8.98 22.54 11.35
N PHE A 597 9.82 23.35 10.71
CA PHE A 597 9.75 23.75 9.32
C PHE A 597 11.03 23.37 8.58
N CYS A 598 10.86 22.70 7.43
CA CYS A 598 11.91 22.56 6.43
C CYS A 598 11.95 23.79 5.52
N LYS A 599 10.78 24.41 5.28
CA LYS A 599 10.68 25.62 4.48
C LYS A 599 9.57 26.55 4.99
N PRO A 600 9.85 27.84 5.21
CA PRO A 600 11.20 28.42 5.31
C PRO A 600 11.95 27.85 6.52
N LEU A 601 13.28 27.80 6.44
CA LEU A 601 14.13 27.42 7.57
C LEU A 601 14.16 28.51 8.64
N ASP A 602 14.30 28.11 9.91
CA ASP A 602 14.67 29.03 10.99
C ASP A 602 16.17 29.33 10.94
N GLY A 603 16.54 30.29 10.10
CA GLY A 603 17.95 30.69 9.95
C GLY A 603 18.56 31.28 11.23
N HIS A 604 17.76 31.80 12.16
CA HIS A 604 18.27 32.28 13.45
C HIS A 604 18.65 31.11 14.34
N LEU A 605 17.74 30.16 14.54
CA LEU A 605 18.00 28.96 15.33
C LEU A 605 19.18 28.17 14.77
N ILE A 606 19.23 27.94 13.46
CA ILE A 606 20.35 27.19 12.85
C ILE A 606 21.68 27.90 13.10
N ARG A 607 21.73 29.24 12.97
CA ARG A 607 22.95 30.01 13.25
C ARG A 607 23.35 29.91 14.72
N GLN A 608 22.39 30.03 15.63
CA GLN A 608 22.64 29.88 17.06
C GLN A 608 23.24 28.50 17.37
N LEU A 609 22.60 27.42 16.91
CA LEU A 609 23.09 26.06 17.13
C LEU A 609 24.49 25.84 16.52
N ALA A 610 24.75 26.37 15.32
CA ALA A 610 26.04 26.29 14.65
C ALA A 610 27.18 27.06 15.35
N GLN A 611 26.86 28.15 16.05
CA GLN A 611 27.84 29.01 16.71
C GLN A 611 28.13 28.59 18.16
N GLU A 612 27.13 28.06 18.85
CA GLU A 612 27.22 27.71 20.27
C GLU A 612 27.71 26.28 20.53
N HIS A 613 27.88 25.46 19.47
CA HIS A 613 28.23 24.04 19.61
C HIS A 613 29.40 23.65 18.70
N GLU A 614 30.17 22.65 19.12
CA GLU A 614 31.28 22.08 18.34
C GLU A 614 30.77 21.19 17.19
N VAL A 615 29.61 20.57 17.40
CA VAL A 615 29.00 19.60 16.49
C VAL A 615 27.53 19.91 16.31
N LEU A 616 27.07 19.92 15.05
CA LEU A 616 25.66 19.98 14.68
C LEU A 616 25.27 18.71 13.91
N ILE A 617 24.29 17.97 14.42
CA ILE A 617 23.70 16.81 13.74
C ILE A 617 22.29 17.19 13.31
N THR A 618 21.98 17.10 12.01
CA THR A 618 20.60 17.18 11.54
C THR A 618 20.02 15.79 11.36
N VAL A 619 18.77 15.59 11.75
CA VAL A 619 18.11 14.27 11.71
C VAL A 619 16.73 14.40 11.06
N GLU A 620 16.46 13.60 10.03
CA GLU A 620 15.14 13.50 9.41
C GLU A 620 14.83 12.06 8.98
N GLU A 621 13.55 11.70 9.01
CA GLU A 621 13.03 10.47 8.41
C GLU A 621 12.62 10.72 6.95
N GLY A 622 13.57 11.19 6.14
CA GLY A 622 13.41 11.53 4.73
C GLY A 622 14.66 11.17 3.94
N SER A 623 14.54 11.14 2.61
CA SER A 623 15.67 10.89 1.70
C SER A 623 16.66 12.06 1.65
N ILE A 624 17.83 11.82 1.06
CA ILE A 624 18.72 12.92 0.63
C ILE A 624 17.97 13.94 -0.26
N GLY A 625 18.38 15.21 -0.19
CA GLY A 625 17.67 16.34 -0.78
C GLY A 625 16.60 16.97 0.12
N GLY A 626 16.29 16.37 1.27
CA GLY A 626 15.31 16.86 2.24
C GLY A 626 15.85 17.95 3.18
N PHE A 627 15.32 18.00 4.40
CA PHE A 627 15.59 19.01 5.42
C PHE A 627 17.08 19.27 5.65
N SER A 628 17.85 18.20 5.86
CA SER A 628 19.29 18.26 6.12
C SER A 628 20.05 18.86 4.95
N SER A 629 19.58 18.65 3.71
CA SER A 629 20.19 19.25 2.51
C SER A 629 19.91 20.75 2.43
N HIS A 630 18.68 21.17 2.78
CA HIS A 630 18.34 22.58 2.90
C HIS A 630 19.15 23.28 4.01
N VAL A 631 19.33 22.63 5.17
CA VAL A 631 20.18 23.15 6.25
C VAL A 631 21.64 23.23 5.78
N SER A 632 22.17 22.19 5.13
CA SER A 632 23.52 22.21 4.57
C SER A 632 23.74 23.37 3.62
N HIS A 633 22.80 23.60 2.69
CA HIS A 633 22.85 24.73 1.77
C HIS A 633 22.86 26.08 2.51
N PHE A 634 22.02 26.23 3.53
CA PHE A 634 22.02 27.43 4.39
C PHE A 634 23.36 27.62 5.12
N LEU A 635 23.91 26.57 5.73
CA LEU A 635 25.19 26.61 6.44
C LEU A 635 26.33 27.03 5.49
N CYS A 636 26.38 26.45 4.29
CA CYS A 636 27.36 26.78 3.25
C CYS A 636 27.24 28.25 2.81
N LEU A 637 26.05 28.70 2.41
CA LEU A 637 25.87 30.07 1.90
C LEU A 637 26.11 31.16 2.95
N ASN A 638 26.01 30.83 4.25
CA ASN A 638 26.23 31.75 5.35
C ASN A 638 27.64 31.64 5.97
N GLY A 639 28.56 30.87 5.36
CA GLY A 639 29.93 30.70 5.85
C GLY A 639 30.04 29.99 7.20
N LEU A 640 29.00 29.26 7.63
CA LEU A 640 28.97 28.59 8.93
C LEU A 640 29.78 27.29 8.95
N LEU A 641 30.17 26.78 7.78
CA LEU A 641 31.07 25.63 7.65
C LEU A 641 32.54 26.02 7.40
N ASP A 642 32.87 27.31 7.34
CA ASP A 642 34.24 27.77 7.08
C ASP A 642 35.15 27.64 8.32
N GLY A 643 34.55 27.41 9.50
CA GLY A 643 35.25 27.27 10.78
C GLY A 643 35.43 25.83 11.25
N ASN A 644 35.42 25.63 12.57
CA ASN A 644 35.64 24.33 13.21
C ASN A 644 34.36 23.51 13.42
N LEU A 645 33.19 24.01 12.99
CA LEU A 645 31.92 23.31 13.16
C LEU A 645 31.95 21.98 12.42
N LYS A 646 31.73 20.88 13.15
CA LYS A 646 31.52 19.57 12.54
C LYS A 646 30.04 19.38 12.30
N TRP A 647 29.66 19.17 11.04
CA TRP A 647 28.27 18.88 10.68
C TRP A 647 28.11 17.48 10.11
N ARG A 648 27.02 16.78 10.48
CA ARG A 648 26.59 15.53 9.85
C ARG A 648 25.07 15.53 9.68
N ALA A 649 24.62 14.96 8.57
CA ALA A 649 23.23 14.64 8.33
C ALA A 649 22.97 13.16 8.61
N MET A 650 21.87 12.88 9.32
CA MET A 650 21.28 11.57 9.46
C MET A 650 19.93 11.57 8.75
N VAL A 651 19.88 10.85 7.63
CA VAL A 651 18.73 10.75 6.73
C VAL A 651 18.48 9.27 6.45
N LEU A 652 17.37 8.93 5.79
CA LEU A 652 17.18 7.57 5.28
C LEU A 652 18.30 7.22 4.28
N PRO A 653 18.86 6.00 4.34
CA PRO A 653 19.93 5.60 3.43
C PRO A 653 19.44 5.57 1.98
N ASP A 654 20.34 5.78 1.03
CA ASP A 654 20.02 5.77 -0.42
C ASP A 654 19.86 4.34 -0.97
N ARG A 655 18.90 3.63 -0.38
CA ARG A 655 18.45 2.28 -0.75
C ARG A 655 17.05 2.07 -0.18
N TYR A 656 16.31 1.17 -0.81
CA TYR A 656 15.01 0.76 -0.27
C TYR A 656 15.19 -0.12 0.98
N ILE A 657 14.37 0.15 2.00
CA ILE A 657 14.26 -0.68 3.21
C ILE A 657 13.01 -1.56 3.07
N ASP A 658 13.18 -2.86 3.27
CA ASP A 658 12.14 -3.85 3.05
C ASP A 658 11.03 -3.79 4.13
N HIS A 659 9.90 -4.46 3.86
CA HIS A 659 8.77 -4.55 4.79
C HIS A 659 9.15 -5.18 6.13
N GLY A 660 8.49 -4.73 7.19
CA GLY A 660 8.67 -5.30 8.52
C GLY A 660 8.06 -4.44 9.62
N ALA A 661 8.46 -4.70 10.86
CA ALA A 661 8.13 -3.80 11.97
C ALA A 661 8.83 -2.45 11.77
N GLN A 662 8.12 -1.33 11.98
CA GLN A 662 8.69 0.02 11.81
C GLN A 662 9.97 0.23 12.64
N ASN A 663 10.02 -0.27 13.88
CA ASN A 663 11.21 -0.17 14.72
C ASN A 663 12.42 -0.88 14.08
N ASN A 664 12.22 -2.04 13.46
CA ASN A 664 13.30 -2.74 12.76
C ASN A 664 13.75 -1.96 11.53
N GLN A 665 12.82 -1.31 10.82
CA GLN A 665 13.17 -0.45 9.69
C GLN A 665 13.97 0.78 10.13
N ILE A 666 13.62 1.41 11.26
CA ILE A 666 14.37 2.54 11.84
C ILE A 666 15.77 2.12 12.28
N GLU A 667 15.89 0.92 12.86
CA GLU A 667 17.17 0.33 13.22
C GLU A 667 18.02 0.08 11.96
N GLU A 668 17.45 -0.54 10.94
CA GLU A 668 18.11 -0.80 9.66
C GLU A 668 18.47 0.50 8.90
N ALA A 669 17.69 1.56 9.07
CA ALA A 669 17.96 2.88 8.50
C ALA A 669 19.14 3.59 9.19
N GLY A 670 19.54 3.14 10.38
CA GLY A 670 20.52 3.85 11.20
C GLY A 670 19.98 5.14 11.83
N LEU A 671 18.67 5.20 12.11
CA LEU A 671 17.99 6.39 12.68
C LEU A 671 17.45 6.15 14.09
N SER A 672 17.81 5.03 14.72
CA SER A 672 17.41 4.76 16.11
C SER A 672 18.19 5.64 17.10
N PRO A 673 17.72 5.78 18.36
CA PRO A 673 18.43 6.55 19.39
C PRO A 673 19.90 6.13 19.57
N HIS A 674 20.18 4.82 19.48
CA HIS A 674 21.53 4.26 19.57
C HIS A 674 22.41 4.74 18.41
N HIS A 675 21.89 4.73 17.17
CA HIS A 675 22.62 5.20 16.01
C HIS A 675 22.90 6.71 16.04
N ILE A 676 21.93 7.51 16.51
CA ILE A 676 22.11 8.96 16.66
C ILE A 676 23.20 9.25 17.69
N ALA A 677 23.12 8.61 18.86
CA ALA A 677 24.13 8.76 19.91
C ALA A 677 25.51 8.24 19.47
N ALA A 678 25.57 7.09 18.79
CA ALA A 678 26.81 6.54 18.24
C ALA A 678 27.45 7.47 17.21
N THR A 679 26.65 8.16 16.39
CA THR A 679 27.12 9.17 15.44
C THR A 679 27.73 10.36 16.19
N VAL A 680 27.07 10.84 17.25
CA VAL A 680 27.61 11.91 18.09
C VAL A 680 28.95 11.52 18.69
N LEU A 681 29.03 10.36 19.36
CA LEU A 681 30.26 9.83 19.99
C LEU A 681 31.40 9.68 18.96
N SER A 682 31.09 9.18 17.76
CA SER A 682 32.06 9.06 16.67
C SER A 682 32.65 10.41 16.25
N VAL A 683 31.81 11.44 16.10
CA VAL A 683 32.23 12.77 15.62
C VAL A 683 33.07 13.54 16.67
N ILE A 684 32.82 13.30 17.95
CA ILE A 684 33.58 13.91 19.06
C ILE A 684 34.86 13.15 19.43
N GLY A 685 35.10 11.97 18.82
CA GLY A 685 36.33 11.18 18.99
C GLY A 685 36.25 10.00 19.95
N GLU A 686 35.05 9.60 20.38
CA GLU A 686 34.79 8.52 21.35
C GLU A 686 34.38 7.21 20.64
N GLY A 687 35.21 6.76 19.70
CA GLY A 687 34.89 5.65 18.79
C GLY A 687 34.71 4.27 19.45
N LYS A 688 35.30 4.02 20.62
CA LYS A 688 35.09 2.77 21.38
C LYS A 688 33.69 2.71 21.99
N ASP A 689 33.24 3.83 22.55
CA ASP A 689 31.92 3.95 23.17
C ASP A 689 30.81 3.93 22.11
N SER A 690 31.08 4.50 20.93
CA SER A 690 30.23 4.35 19.74
C SER A 690 29.99 2.88 19.36
N LEU A 691 31.04 2.06 19.28
CA LEU A 691 30.91 0.62 18.95
C LEU A 691 30.18 -0.17 20.04
N HIS A 692 30.43 0.16 21.31
CA HIS A 692 29.72 -0.47 22.42
C HIS A 692 28.21 -0.16 22.35
N LEU A 693 27.85 1.10 22.10
CA LEU A 693 26.44 1.52 22.05
C LEU A 693 25.64 0.86 20.92
N LEU A 694 26.29 0.55 19.79
CA LEU A 694 25.70 -0.18 18.66
C LEU A 694 25.61 -1.69 18.90
N SER A 695 26.29 -2.21 19.93
CA SER A 695 26.30 -3.64 20.28
C SER A 695 25.30 -4.03 21.38
N LEU A 696 24.70 -3.02 22.04
CA LEU A 696 23.62 -3.15 23.02
C LEU A 696 22.27 -3.19 22.31
#